data_AF-I5AUY3-F1
#
_entry.id   AF-I5AUY3-F1
#
_cell.length_a   1.000
_cell.length_b   1.000
_cell.length_c   1.000
_cell.angle_alpha   90.00
_cell.angle_beta   90.00
_cell.angle_gamma   90.00
#
_symmetry.space_group_name_H-M   'P 1'
#
loop_
_entity.id
_entity.type
_entity.pdbx_description
1 polymer ?
#
loop_
_entity_poly.entity_id
_entity_poly.type
_entity_poly.pdbx_seq_one_letter_code
_entity_poly.pdbx_strand_id
1 'polypeptide(L)'
;MDKADPYKAVLVSYHGNENELIIPEYIEGRKITEVASGAFKDCKNITSLEITASVETLNCCLFGTDGSSALVNLKLPEKNIALSEPSEVSDSDGHSMKPGPFAFCENLKKIEIPEGTTTIPAYFFGGCSGLQEITLPPFLKEISMDAFADCSSLKKVVISGVSTTVKSTNLYNPGDLKIYAYKDSEAEEWMKQNAPSCFVDLATVEERIEPFWEIKVNEEDQSTAAIVKYEGNDVVLDIPEYIDGKKITGIVEGAFESCTSIQCVKLDASLEYLDDDGDLIGDYWQGAFASCPNLTKAIIKEGTTEISTCLFGGSKTLNKVVIPDTVTEIYPYAFYECESLENVKLPESLTYLSISAFVWCQSLTNVQLPSSLDRLEVGVEEEGWDSSDPWGPFAGCKNIKKVEISEGVTKVPDGLFAGCSDLEEIVIPETVTSIGGVAFTKITATIYGYTGTYAEKWAEERGLEFISLGEKTITATPTPSVANEYSVKISGRSLSLTGKIGASVYVQGAEELLKDEDAYATITVGDRDEKILLKDLSFTEVSGKKALILETDVKACETNGDIFIRLYSSDGRLVPITDEKGRKSEDGYTFTVSDTASVYMNSKAFPKKLKKLAEAILNYGIYTQKLQNYKADELTATDDLSNIKKSSLKNYEVKKNGKVSGVSYAGFNLELKEDTGLAVYFKTTADPSKLAITVDGKKVDVETEDLECGKLISVKINGISAQKLSSEREVIVSDGEREMSVKLSALSWSRAVLYGKNYSKEIVDLAKMLYRYSSAADAYFEKKSSCNKTGRIPMECDLQKIRPPAMQVAGLLLLERDQKMKKSL
;
A
#
# COMPACT_ATOMS: atom_id res chain seq x y z
N MET A 1 4.06 43.24 9.86
CA MET A 1 3.61 42.29 10.91
C MET A 1 2.14 42.04 10.70
N ASP A 2 1.74 40.77 10.63
CA ASP A 2 0.32 40.43 10.72
C ASP A 2 -0.20 40.84 12.11
N LYS A 3 -1.46 41.26 12.20
CA LYS A 3 -2.12 41.67 13.44
C LYS A 3 -2.82 40.49 14.15
N ALA A 4 -3.07 39.40 13.45
CA ALA A 4 -3.68 38.18 13.99
C ALA A 4 -2.63 37.18 14.50
N ASP A 5 -1.49 37.06 13.80
CA ASP A 5 -0.39 36.15 14.16
C ASP A 5 0.95 36.92 14.26
N PRO A 6 1.55 37.07 15.46
CA PRO A 6 2.79 37.83 15.63
C PRO A 6 4.02 37.11 15.03
N TYR A 7 3.91 35.83 14.67
CA TYR A 7 4.96 35.05 14.01
C TYR A 7 4.88 35.14 12.48
N LYS A 8 3.80 35.71 11.92
CA LYS A 8 3.65 35.98 10.50
C LYS A 8 3.95 37.44 10.14
N ALA A 9 4.49 37.63 8.94
CA ALA A 9 4.82 38.93 8.40
C ALA A 9 4.42 39.04 6.93
N VAL A 10 4.06 40.26 6.56
CA VAL A 10 3.73 40.67 5.20
C VAL A 10 4.92 41.45 4.66
N LEU A 11 5.44 41.09 3.48
CA LEU A 11 6.44 41.88 2.77
C LEU A 11 5.73 43.06 2.11
N VAL A 12 5.92 44.26 2.67
CA VAL A 12 5.20 45.49 2.26
C VAL A 12 5.96 46.38 1.29
N SER A 13 7.29 46.35 1.33
CA SER A 13 8.17 47.08 0.42
C SER A 13 9.58 46.49 0.45
N TYR A 14 10.24 46.50 -0.70
CA TYR A 14 11.64 46.19 -0.86
C TYR A 14 12.35 47.40 -1.49
N HIS A 15 13.57 47.66 -1.04
CA HIS A 15 14.39 48.82 -1.45
C HIS A 15 15.84 48.43 -1.75
N GLY A 16 16.09 47.14 -1.95
CA GLY A 16 17.38 46.65 -2.41
C GLY A 16 17.63 47.02 -3.87
N ASN A 17 18.88 46.83 -4.30
CA ASN A 17 19.34 47.13 -5.65
C ASN A 17 19.80 45.89 -6.41
N GLU A 18 19.59 44.71 -5.85
CA GLU A 18 19.91 43.41 -6.42
C GLU A 18 19.05 43.13 -7.67
N ASN A 19 19.67 42.52 -8.68
CA ASN A 19 18.98 42.13 -9.92
C ASN A 19 18.31 40.75 -9.80
N GLU A 20 18.71 39.96 -8.80
CA GLU A 20 18.15 38.65 -8.49
C GLU A 20 17.67 38.69 -7.03
N LEU A 21 16.38 38.49 -6.81
CA LEU A 21 15.75 38.59 -5.50
C LEU A 21 15.06 37.27 -5.17
N ILE A 22 15.46 36.65 -4.06
CA ILE A 22 14.72 35.57 -3.42
C ILE A 22 13.98 36.17 -2.22
N ILE A 23 12.66 36.00 -2.15
CA ILE A 23 11.90 36.45 -0.98
C ILE A 23 12.32 35.60 0.22
N PRO A 24 12.93 36.17 1.27
CA PRO A 24 13.40 35.38 2.41
C PRO A 24 12.20 34.79 3.16
N GLU A 25 12.28 33.51 3.52
CA GLU A 25 11.19 32.85 4.25
C GLU A 25 10.90 33.48 5.61
N TYR A 26 11.94 34.04 6.24
CA TYR A 26 11.85 34.71 7.53
C TYR A 26 12.58 36.05 7.50
N ILE A 27 11.94 37.09 8.05
CA ILE A 27 12.57 38.37 8.36
C ILE A 27 12.44 38.60 9.86
N GLU A 28 13.58 38.79 10.54
CA GLU A 28 13.66 38.94 12.01
C GLU A 28 12.92 37.81 12.78
N GLY A 29 13.01 36.57 12.29
CA GLY A 29 12.35 35.41 12.90
C GLY A 29 10.84 35.31 12.67
N ARG A 30 10.25 36.16 11.82
CA ARG A 30 8.83 36.08 11.43
C ARG A 30 8.69 35.55 10.01
N LYS A 31 7.80 34.57 9.81
CA LYS A 31 7.59 33.91 8.51
C LYS A 31 6.90 34.85 7.53
N ILE A 32 7.46 35.03 6.34
CA ILE A 32 6.85 35.82 5.26
C ILE A 32 5.78 34.98 4.58
N THR A 33 4.51 35.23 4.94
CA THR A 33 3.35 34.48 4.42
C THR A 33 2.53 35.27 3.41
N GLU A 34 2.76 36.56 3.27
CA GLU A 34 2.04 37.42 2.31
C GLU A 34 2.99 38.44 1.68
N VAL A 35 2.78 38.76 0.40
CA VAL A 35 3.44 39.91 -0.27
C VAL A 35 2.37 40.92 -0.67
N ALA A 36 2.52 42.15 -0.17
CA ALA A 36 1.53 43.21 -0.39
C ALA A 36 1.64 43.84 -1.78
N SER A 37 0.56 44.48 -2.20
CA SER A 37 0.51 45.28 -3.42
C SER A 37 1.57 46.37 -3.44
N GLY A 38 2.30 46.47 -4.54
CA GLY A 38 3.37 47.45 -4.72
C GLY A 38 4.67 47.15 -3.97
N ALA A 39 4.85 45.97 -3.37
CA ALA A 39 6.07 45.63 -2.63
C ALA A 39 7.38 45.82 -3.44
N PHE A 40 7.32 45.68 -4.76
CA PHE A 40 8.44 45.83 -5.70
C PHE A 40 8.25 47.01 -6.68
N LYS A 41 7.28 47.90 -6.44
CA LYS A 41 6.91 49.02 -7.33
C LYS A 41 8.09 49.84 -7.86
N ASP A 42 9.00 50.22 -6.97
CA ASP A 42 10.13 51.09 -7.31
C ASP A 42 11.38 50.32 -7.76
N CYS A 43 11.29 48.98 -7.85
CA CYS A 43 12.41 48.05 -8.03
C CYS A 43 12.68 47.71 -9.50
N LYS A 44 13.05 48.74 -10.28
CA LYS A 44 13.24 48.67 -11.74
C LYS A 44 14.44 47.85 -12.23
N ASN A 45 15.13 47.14 -11.33
CA ASN A 45 16.37 46.42 -11.60
C ASN A 45 16.19 44.89 -11.50
N ILE A 46 15.10 44.42 -10.88
CA ILE A 46 14.90 42.99 -10.61
C ILE A 46 14.65 42.26 -11.94
N THR A 47 15.64 41.50 -12.38
CA THR A 47 15.59 40.61 -13.54
C THR A 47 15.19 39.17 -13.19
N SER A 48 15.39 38.76 -11.94
CA SER A 48 14.97 37.45 -11.42
C SER A 48 14.25 37.60 -10.07
N LEU A 49 13.09 36.98 -9.91
CA LEU A 49 12.34 36.94 -8.64
C LEU A 49 11.95 35.50 -8.28
N GLU A 50 12.27 35.07 -7.07
CA GLU A 50 11.82 33.80 -6.50
C GLU A 50 10.85 34.03 -5.33
N ILE A 51 9.65 33.47 -5.47
CA ILE A 51 8.62 33.41 -4.42
C ILE A 51 8.80 32.10 -3.65
N THR A 52 9.21 32.19 -2.39
CA THR A 52 9.53 31.02 -1.56
C THR A 52 8.28 30.32 -1.00
N ALA A 53 8.46 29.06 -0.61
CA ALA A 53 7.39 28.20 -0.09
C ALA A 53 6.76 28.69 1.23
N SER A 54 7.34 29.70 1.88
CA SER A 54 6.71 30.39 3.01
C SER A 54 5.48 31.20 2.60
N VAL A 55 5.47 31.79 1.39
CA VAL A 55 4.41 32.69 0.92
C VAL A 55 3.12 31.92 0.66
N GLU A 56 2.05 32.29 1.35
CA GLU A 56 0.70 31.69 1.27
C GLU A 56 -0.23 32.56 0.40
N THR A 57 -0.02 33.88 0.38
CA THR A 57 -0.87 34.85 -0.32
C THR A 57 -0.04 35.86 -1.13
N LEU A 58 -0.48 36.18 -2.35
CA LEU A 58 0.04 37.31 -3.14
C LEU A 58 -1.08 38.31 -3.45
N ASN A 59 -0.79 39.59 -3.26
CA ASN A 59 -1.75 40.67 -3.55
C ASN A 59 -1.51 41.26 -4.95
N CYS A 60 -2.47 42.01 -5.48
CA CYS A 60 -2.41 42.58 -6.84
C CYS A 60 -1.23 43.56 -7.04
N CYS A 61 -0.71 43.66 -8.27
CA CYS A 61 0.30 44.65 -8.67
C CYS A 61 1.55 44.67 -7.76
N LEU A 62 2.29 43.56 -7.64
CA LEU A 62 3.50 43.54 -6.80
C LEU A 62 4.54 44.56 -7.27
N PHE A 63 4.69 44.73 -8.59
CA PHE A 63 5.53 45.75 -9.23
C PHE A 63 4.80 47.08 -9.50
N GLY A 64 3.63 47.31 -8.91
CA GLY A 64 2.78 48.48 -9.20
C GLY A 64 1.91 48.29 -10.44
N THR A 65 1.18 49.35 -10.82
CA THR A 65 0.23 49.36 -11.94
C THR A 65 0.90 49.19 -13.30
N ASP A 66 2.15 49.62 -13.41
CA ASP A 66 2.93 49.64 -14.66
C ASP A 66 3.77 48.35 -14.81
N GLY A 67 3.67 47.43 -13.84
CA GLY A 67 4.38 46.15 -13.80
C GLY A 67 5.91 46.26 -13.79
N SER A 68 6.58 45.25 -14.35
CA SER A 68 8.04 45.18 -14.41
C SER A 68 8.54 45.01 -15.85
N SER A 69 9.16 46.06 -16.37
CA SER A 69 9.93 46.02 -17.61
C SER A 69 11.37 45.49 -17.42
N ALA A 70 11.72 44.99 -16.24
CA ALA A 70 13.02 44.37 -15.96
C ALA A 70 12.94 42.86 -15.72
N LEU A 71 11.83 42.34 -15.19
CA LEU A 71 11.71 40.94 -14.79
C LEU A 71 11.74 40.02 -16.02
N VAL A 72 12.71 39.09 -16.05
CA VAL A 72 12.90 38.09 -17.12
C VAL A 72 12.63 36.68 -16.58
N ASN A 73 13.06 36.41 -15.35
CA ASN A 73 12.91 35.11 -14.68
C ASN A 73 11.99 35.27 -13.47
N LEU A 74 11.03 34.37 -13.33
CA LEU A 74 10.14 34.30 -12.16
C LEU A 74 10.01 32.84 -11.75
N LYS A 75 10.25 32.54 -10.47
CA LYS A 75 10.09 31.21 -9.88
C LYS A 75 8.98 31.24 -8.84
N LEU A 76 8.03 30.33 -8.98
CA LEU A 76 6.88 30.14 -8.10
C LEU A 76 7.12 28.94 -7.16
N PRO A 77 6.46 28.87 -5.99
CA PRO A 77 6.57 27.74 -5.08
C PRO A 77 5.69 26.57 -5.53
N GLU A 78 6.08 25.34 -5.18
CA GLU A 78 5.35 24.08 -5.50
C GLU A 78 3.91 23.98 -4.96
N LYS A 79 3.47 24.94 -4.15
CA LYS A 79 2.12 25.00 -3.58
C LYS A 79 1.29 26.12 -4.22
N ASN A 80 -0.01 25.89 -4.33
CA ASN A 80 -0.94 26.93 -4.78
C ASN A 80 -0.92 28.15 -3.83
N ILE A 81 -0.77 29.34 -4.40
CA ILE A 81 -0.84 30.62 -3.68
C ILE A 81 -2.27 31.15 -3.75
N ALA A 82 -2.82 31.61 -2.64
CA ALA A 82 -4.07 32.36 -2.61
C ALA A 82 -3.87 33.79 -3.16
N LEU A 83 -4.88 34.34 -3.83
CA LEU A 83 -4.94 35.77 -4.14
C LEU A 83 -5.86 36.51 -3.18
N SER A 84 -5.45 37.70 -2.77
CA SER A 84 -6.39 38.71 -2.26
C SER A 84 -7.40 39.10 -3.35
N GLU A 85 -8.62 39.49 -2.98
CA GLU A 85 -9.56 40.06 -3.96
C GLU A 85 -8.93 41.27 -4.69
N PRO A 86 -8.81 41.25 -6.03
CA PRO A 86 -8.13 42.31 -6.76
C PRO A 86 -8.95 43.60 -6.69
N SER A 87 -8.34 44.62 -6.11
CA SER A 87 -8.89 45.98 -6.03
C SER A 87 -8.93 46.61 -7.42
N GLU A 88 -9.99 47.37 -7.73
CA GLU A 88 -10.01 48.21 -8.93
C GLU A 88 -8.93 49.30 -8.82
N VAL A 89 -8.07 49.37 -9.83
CA VAL A 89 -7.09 50.43 -10.00
C VAL A 89 -7.29 51.07 -11.38
N SER A 90 -7.11 52.38 -11.46
CA SER A 90 -7.11 53.09 -12.74
C SER A 90 -5.70 53.08 -13.33
N ASP A 91 -5.59 52.76 -14.62
CA ASP A 91 -4.35 52.96 -15.36
C ASP A 91 -4.01 54.46 -15.53
N SER A 92 -2.87 54.74 -16.17
CA SER A 92 -2.39 56.11 -16.40
C SER A 92 -3.26 56.93 -17.36
N ASP A 93 -4.14 56.29 -18.13
CA ASP A 93 -5.14 56.91 -19.01
C ASP A 93 -6.55 57.00 -18.37
N GLY A 94 -6.75 56.38 -17.20
CA GLY A 94 -7.97 56.44 -16.41
C GLY A 94 -8.92 55.24 -16.52
N HIS A 95 -8.53 54.15 -17.19
CA HIS A 95 -9.36 52.94 -17.31
C HIS A 95 -9.27 52.08 -16.04
N SER A 96 -10.42 51.63 -15.53
CA SER A 96 -10.49 50.77 -14.34
C SER A 96 -10.18 49.32 -14.71
N MET A 97 -9.25 48.70 -13.99
CA MET A 97 -8.79 47.32 -14.20
C MET A 97 -8.55 46.59 -12.87
N LYS A 98 -8.46 45.25 -12.92
CA LYS A 98 -8.21 44.36 -11.76
C LYS A 98 -6.98 43.48 -11.97
N PRO A 99 -5.77 44.06 -12.02
CA PRO A 99 -4.53 43.34 -12.30
C PRO A 99 -4.18 42.31 -11.23
N GLY A 100 -3.59 41.19 -11.64
CA GLY A 100 -3.02 40.20 -10.73
C GLY A 100 -1.65 40.61 -10.15
N PRO A 101 -0.99 39.74 -9.37
CA PRO A 101 0.29 40.03 -8.73
C PRO A 101 1.43 40.33 -9.70
N PHE A 102 1.50 39.58 -10.81
CA PHE A 102 2.56 39.69 -11.82
C PHE A 102 2.09 40.36 -13.12
N ALA A 103 1.01 41.15 -13.05
CA ALA A 103 0.53 41.89 -14.20
C ALA A 103 1.59 42.84 -14.78
N PHE A 104 1.54 43.05 -16.09
CA PHE A 104 2.42 43.96 -16.84
C PHE A 104 3.94 43.69 -16.68
N CYS A 105 4.34 42.44 -16.41
CA CYS A 105 5.76 42.04 -16.44
C CYS A 105 6.24 41.84 -17.88
N GLU A 106 6.46 42.94 -18.59
CA GLU A 106 6.67 42.98 -20.05
C GLU A 106 7.88 42.18 -20.57
N ASN A 107 8.91 41.94 -19.76
CA ASN A 107 10.11 41.20 -20.18
C ASN A 107 10.11 39.70 -19.78
N LEU A 108 9.06 39.23 -19.10
CA LEU A 108 8.89 37.83 -18.70
C LEU A 108 8.49 37.00 -19.94
N LYS A 109 9.45 36.30 -20.56
CA LYS A 109 9.24 35.60 -21.84
C LYS A 109 8.74 34.17 -21.73
N LYS A 110 9.03 33.52 -20.61
CA LYS A 110 8.64 32.15 -20.28
C LYS A 110 8.41 32.07 -18.78
N ILE A 111 7.49 31.23 -18.36
CA ILE A 111 7.25 30.91 -16.96
C ILE A 111 7.12 29.40 -16.81
N GLU A 112 7.75 28.86 -15.78
CA GLU A 112 7.54 27.48 -15.33
C GLU A 112 6.43 27.51 -14.27
N ILE A 113 5.39 26.71 -14.50
CA ILE A 113 4.27 26.55 -13.58
C ILE A 113 4.52 25.27 -12.79
N PRO A 114 4.66 25.34 -11.45
CA PRO A 114 4.99 24.17 -10.63
C PRO A 114 3.95 23.05 -10.73
N GLU A 115 4.39 21.79 -10.66
CA GLU A 115 3.55 20.60 -10.89
C GLU A 115 2.39 20.47 -9.87
N GLY A 116 2.60 20.96 -8.64
CA GLY A 116 1.55 21.03 -7.62
C GLY A 116 0.46 22.09 -7.87
N THR A 117 0.54 22.87 -8.95
CA THR A 117 -0.42 23.94 -9.25
C THR A 117 -1.76 23.36 -9.72
N THR A 118 -2.81 23.53 -8.92
CA THR A 118 -4.18 23.10 -9.23
C THR A 118 -5.05 24.22 -9.80
N THR A 119 -4.67 25.49 -9.64
CA THR A 119 -5.40 26.63 -10.21
C THR A 119 -4.46 27.75 -10.61
N ILE A 120 -4.57 28.27 -11.85
CA ILE A 120 -4.00 29.56 -12.23
C ILE A 120 -5.02 30.66 -11.88
N PRO A 121 -4.73 31.56 -10.92
CA PRO A 121 -5.71 32.54 -10.48
C PRO A 121 -6.07 33.60 -11.52
N ALA A 122 -7.15 34.34 -11.25
CA ALA A 122 -7.63 35.40 -12.15
C ALA A 122 -6.60 36.53 -12.30
N TYR A 123 -6.46 37.05 -13.53
CA TYR A 123 -5.52 38.12 -13.92
C TYR A 123 -4.04 37.92 -13.57
N PHE A 124 -3.61 36.72 -13.15
CA PHE A 124 -2.33 36.48 -12.48
C PHE A 124 -1.10 36.95 -13.28
N PHE A 125 -1.14 36.82 -14.62
CA PHE A 125 -0.14 37.31 -15.58
C PHE A 125 -0.71 38.31 -16.60
N GLY A 126 -1.82 39.01 -16.28
CA GLY A 126 -2.47 39.93 -17.20
C GLY A 126 -1.53 41.04 -17.70
N GLY A 127 -1.45 41.24 -19.01
CA GLY A 127 -0.61 42.27 -19.62
C GLY A 127 0.88 41.94 -19.68
N CYS A 128 1.31 40.70 -19.40
CA CYS A 128 2.70 40.26 -19.60
C CYS A 128 3.05 40.21 -21.10
N SER A 129 3.24 41.38 -21.69
CA SER A 129 3.31 41.63 -23.14
C SER A 129 4.44 40.90 -23.86
N GLY A 130 5.49 40.46 -23.15
CA GLY A 130 6.60 39.67 -23.67
C GLY A 130 6.50 38.15 -23.51
N LEU A 131 5.51 37.63 -22.79
CA LEU A 131 5.35 36.18 -22.55
C LEU A 131 5.05 35.46 -23.88
N GLN A 132 5.89 34.50 -24.26
CA GLN A 132 5.87 33.89 -25.61
C GLN A 132 5.31 32.47 -25.61
N GLU A 133 5.71 31.68 -24.61
CA GLU A 133 5.21 30.33 -24.40
C GLU A 133 4.94 30.04 -22.92
N ILE A 134 3.98 29.16 -22.68
CA ILE A 134 3.69 28.61 -21.36
C ILE A 134 3.24 27.15 -21.49
N THR A 135 3.71 26.31 -20.56
CA THR A 135 3.22 24.95 -20.35
C THR A 135 2.55 24.87 -19.00
N LEU A 136 1.36 24.29 -18.95
CA LEU A 136 0.58 24.09 -17.74
C LEU A 136 0.63 22.61 -17.32
N PRO A 137 0.69 22.32 -16.02
CA PRO A 137 0.90 20.95 -15.52
C PRO A 137 -0.33 20.06 -15.79
N PRO A 138 -0.14 18.74 -15.94
CA PRO A 138 -1.21 17.79 -16.24
C PRO A 138 -2.29 17.69 -15.16
N PHE A 139 -1.99 18.06 -13.91
CA PHE A 139 -2.93 18.02 -12.79
C PHE A 139 -3.66 19.36 -12.54
N LEU A 140 -3.48 20.35 -13.43
CA LEU A 140 -4.15 21.65 -13.31
C LEU A 140 -5.68 21.48 -13.45
N LYS A 141 -6.44 21.94 -12.44
CA LYS A 141 -7.90 21.85 -12.43
C LYS A 141 -8.57 23.05 -13.08
N GLU A 142 -8.00 24.24 -12.93
CA GLU A 142 -8.65 25.48 -13.38
C GLU A 142 -7.65 26.53 -13.90
N ILE A 143 -8.01 27.18 -15.01
CA ILE A 143 -7.47 28.48 -15.41
C ILE A 143 -8.59 29.52 -15.16
N SER A 144 -8.44 30.33 -14.12
CA SER A 144 -9.46 31.30 -13.73
C SER A 144 -9.53 32.51 -14.70
N MET A 145 -10.52 33.39 -14.47
CA MET A 145 -10.87 34.49 -15.37
C MET A 145 -9.67 35.37 -15.76
N ASP A 146 -9.43 35.50 -17.07
CA ASP A 146 -8.50 36.44 -17.68
C ASP A 146 -7.04 36.33 -17.18
N ALA A 147 -6.64 35.14 -16.70
CA ALA A 147 -5.31 34.85 -16.13
C ALA A 147 -4.11 35.27 -17.01
N PHE A 148 -4.30 35.27 -18.34
CA PHE A 148 -3.32 35.65 -19.36
C PHE A 148 -3.88 36.67 -20.37
N ALA A 149 -4.84 37.51 -19.96
CA ALA A 149 -5.33 38.60 -20.81
C ALA A 149 -4.16 39.53 -21.21
N ASP A 150 -4.23 40.14 -22.41
CA ASP A 150 -3.25 41.11 -22.91
C ASP A 150 -1.76 40.65 -22.94
N CYS A 151 -1.49 39.35 -22.85
CA CYS A 151 -0.16 38.76 -23.10
C CYS A 151 0.19 38.80 -24.60
N SER A 152 0.51 39.99 -25.13
CA SER A 152 0.55 40.26 -26.57
C SER A 152 1.64 39.52 -27.39
N SER A 153 2.65 38.93 -26.76
CA SER A 153 3.64 38.08 -27.44
C SER A 153 3.31 36.59 -27.41
N LEU A 154 2.21 36.18 -26.76
CA LEU A 154 1.92 34.78 -26.48
C LEU A 154 1.58 34.04 -27.79
N LYS A 155 2.40 33.04 -28.11
CA LYS A 155 2.33 32.24 -29.33
C LYS A 155 2.02 30.77 -29.06
N LYS A 156 2.35 30.28 -27.86
CA LYS A 156 2.17 28.87 -27.47
C LYS A 156 1.63 28.77 -26.05
N VAL A 157 0.49 28.11 -25.88
CA VAL A 157 -0.03 27.68 -24.58
C VAL A 157 -0.20 26.17 -24.64
N VAL A 158 0.39 25.42 -23.73
CA VAL A 158 0.19 23.95 -23.62
C VAL A 158 -0.65 23.67 -22.39
N ILE A 159 -1.83 23.09 -22.58
CA ILE A 159 -2.76 22.69 -21.51
C ILE A 159 -2.75 21.16 -21.44
N SER A 160 -1.92 20.63 -20.55
CA SER A 160 -1.67 19.19 -20.43
C SER A 160 -2.78 18.45 -19.67
N GLY A 161 -3.60 19.15 -18.89
CA GLY A 161 -4.71 18.56 -18.14
C GLY A 161 -5.97 18.39 -19.00
N VAL A 162 -6.45 17.14 -19.13
CA VAL A 162 -7.66 16.82 -19.90
C VAL A 162 -8.94 17.38 -19.26
N SER A 163 -8.95 17.55 -17.94
CA SER A 163 -10.06 18.09 -17.15
C SER A 163 -9.80 19.51 -16.64
N THR A 164 -8.90 20.26 -17.29
CA THR A 164 -8.63 21.65 -16.90
C THR A 164 -9.76 22.56 -17.35
N THR A 165 -10.60 23.01 -16.42
CA THR A 165 -11.66 23.99 -16.70
C THR A 165 -11.05 25.36 -17.01
N VAL A 166 -11.31 25.90 -18.20
CA VAL A 166 -10.91 27.27 -18.55
C VAL A 166 -12.09 28.23 -18.31
N LYS A 167 -11.93 29.17 -17.38
CA LYS A 167 -12.90 30.23 -17.08
C LYS A 167 -12.48 31.61 -17.62
N SER A 168 -11.35 31.68 -18.31
CA SER A 168 -10.93 32.92 -18.97
C SER A 168 -12.00 33.40 -19.94
N THR A 169 -12.29 34.70 -19.95
CA THR A 169 -13.24 35.30 -20.92
C THR A 169 -12.49 35.92 -22.08
N ASN A 170 -11.30 36.45 -21.84
CA ASN A 170 -10.39 36.96 -22.85
C ASN A 170 -8.97 36.38 -22.67
N LEU A 171 -8.59 35.44 -23.56
CA LEU A 171 -7.19 35.23 -23.94
C LEU A 171 -6.84 36.07 -25.18
N TYR A 172 -7.50 37.22 -25.36
CA TYR A 172 -7.55 37.90 -26.65
C TYR A 172 -6.23 38.59 -26.97
N ASN A 173 -5.46 37.97 -27.86
CA ASN A 173 -4.33 38.58 -28.55
C ASN A 173 -4.54 38.37 -30.05
N PRO A 174 -4.71 39.42 -30.88
CA PRO A 174 -4.93 39.27 -32.31
C PRO A 174 -3.62 38.91 -33.03
N GLY A 175 -3.27 37.63 -33.06
CA GLY A 175 -2.04 37.12 -33.69
C GLY A 175 -1.92 35.60 -33.75
N ASP A 176 -0.71 35.10 -34.03
CA ASP A 176 -0.35 33.69 -34.29
C ASP A 176 -0.44 32.74 -33.07
N LEU A 177 -1.30 33.02 -32.08
CA LEU A 177 -1.45 32.21 -30.87
C LEU A 177 -1.97 30.80 -31.18
N LYS A 178 -1.19 29.79 -30.80
CA LYS A 178 -1.57 28.37 -30.77
C LYS A 178 -1.76 27.90 -29.34
N ILE A 179 -2.92 27.34 -29.04
CA ILE A 179 -3.25 26.71 -27.77
C ILE A 179 -3.35 25.21 -28.04
N TYR A 180 -2.41 24.47 -27.45
CA TYR A 180 -2.27 23.04 -27.55
C TYR A 180 -3.00 22.39 -26.38
N ALA A 181 -4.00 21.55 -26.65
CA ALA A 181 -4.65 20.73 -25.64
C ALA A 181 -5.05 19.39 -26.25
N TYR A 182 -5.31 18.39 -25.41
CA TYR A 182 -5.88 17.14 -25.90
C TYR A 182 -7.25 17.37 -26.53
N LYS A 183 -7.52 16.69 -27.64
CA LYS A 183 -8.87 16.57 -28.17
C LYS A 183 -9.84 15.96 -27.15
N ASP A 184 -11.08 16.43 -27.20
CA ASP A 184 -12.20 16.10 -26.31
C ASP A 184 -11.95 16.46 -24.82
N SER A 185 -11.00 17.39 -24.56
CA SER A 185 -10.75 18.00 -23.23
C SER A 185 -11.68 19.19 -22.93
N GLU A 186 -11.82 19.54 -21.64
CA GLU A 186 -12.53 20.76 -21.22
C GLU A 186 -11.90 22.04 -21.83
N ALA A 187 -10.59 22.04 -22.02
CA ALA A 187 -9.86 23.11 -22.68
C ALA A 187 -10.24 23.23 -24.17
N GLU A 188 -10.40 22.11 -24.89
CA GLU A 188 -10.91 22.12 -26.27
C GLU A 188 -12.37 22.57 -26.32
N GLU A 189 -13.24 22.13 -25.39
CA GLU A 189 -14.63 22.60 -25.34
C GLU A 189 -14.75 24.12 -25.12
N TRP A 190 -13.89 24.68 -24.27
CA TRP A 190 -13.80 26.14 -24.09
C TRP A 190 -13.24 26.83 -25.35
N MET A 191 -12.19 26.28 -25.97
CA MET A 191 -11.60 26.84 -27.19
C MET A 191 -12.58 26.84 -28.37
N LYS A 192 -13.36 25.77 -28.55
CA LYS A 192 -14.42 25.67 -29.57
C LYS A 192 -15.43 26.83 -29.48
N GLN A 193 -15.65 27.36 -28.28
CA GLN A 193 -16.59 28.46 -28.02
C GLN A 193 -15.95 29.85 -28.11
N ASN A 194 -14.67 29.99 -27.71
CA ASN A 194 -14.04 31.30 -27.50
C ASN A 194 -12.89 31.62 -28.47
N ALA A 195 -12.10 30.62 -28.92
CA ALA A 195 -10.91 30.82 -29.75
C ALA A 195 -10.62 29.61 -30.69
N PRO A 196 -11.58 29.17 -31.53
CA PRO A 196 -11.47 27.91 -32.26
C PRO A 196 -10.34 27.87 -33.31
N SER A 197 -9.91 29.03 -33.81
CA SER A 197 -8.78 29.14 -34.75
C SER A 197 -7.40 28.97 -34.11
N CYS A 198 -7.31 29.05 -32.78
CA CYS A 198 -6.07 28.91 -32.03
C CYS A 198 -5.80 27.46 -31.60
N PHE A 199 -6.81 26.58 -31.65
CA PHE A 199 -6.67 25.21 -31.18
C PHE A 199 -5.70 24.39 -32.04
N VAL A 200 -4.79 23.70 -31.36
CA VAL A 200 -3.99 22.60 -31.91
C VAL A 200 -4.23 21.38 -31.02
N ASP A 201 -4.60 20.25 -31.62
CA ASP A 201 -4.67 18.99 -30.87
C ASP A 201 -3.25 18.58 -30.48
N LEU A 202 -2.99 18.43 -29.18
CA LEU A 202 -1.68 18.04 -28.64
C LEU A 202 -1.22 16.69 -29.23
N ALA A 203 -2.16 15.81 -29.60
CA ALA A 203 -1.87 14.54 -30.26
C ALA A 203 -1.43 14.68 -31.74
N THR A 204 -1.48 15.89 -32.33
CA THR A 204 -1.11 16.17 -33.73
C THR A 204 0.19 16.95 -33.88
N VAL A 205 0.95 17.14 -32.80
CA VAL A 205 2.24 17.83 -32.81
C VAL A 205 3.34 16.86 -33.22
N GLU A 206 3.98 17.09 -34.37
CA GLU A 206 5.03 16.21 -34.92
C GLU A 206 6.37 16.21 -34.15
N GLU A 207 6.47 16.92 -33.01
CA GLU A 207 7.55 16.74 -32.01
C GLU A 207 7.10 15.83 -30.85
N ARG A 208 6.32 14.80 -31.18
CA ARG A 208 6.18 13.59 -30.37
C ARG A 208 7.17 12.55 -30.88
N ILE A 209 8.24 12.30 -30.12
CA ILE A 209 9.17 11.21 -30.43
C ILE A 209 8.43 9.91 -30.08
N GLU A 210 8.01 9.16 -31.10
CA GLU A 210 7.48 7.80 -30.93
C GLU A 210 8.50 6.97 -30.13
N PRO A 211 8.07 6.20 -29.11
CA PRO A 211 8.97 5.54 -28.17
C PRO A 211 9.86 4.53 -28.90
N PHE A 212 11.12 4.93 -29.11
CA PHE A 212 12.16 4.11 -29.70
C PHE A 212 12.97 3.46 -28.58
N TRP A 213 13.17 2.16 -28.69
CA TRP A 213 13.88 1.35 -27.72
C TRP A 213 15.08 0.70 -28.40
N GLU A 214 16.28 0.99 -27.91
CA GLU A 214 17.51 0.29 -28.27
C GLU A 214 17.75 -0.81 -27.23
N ILE A 215 17.94 -2.05 -27.67
CA ILE A 215 18.12 -3.20 -26.78
C ILE A 215 19.38 -4.00 -27.12
N LYS A 216 20.09 -4.45 -26.08
CA LYS A 216 21.23 -5.38 -26.17
C LYS A 216 20.73 -6.77 -25.83
N VAL A 217 20.71 -7.65 -26.82
CA VAL A 217 20.34 -9.07 -26.63
C VAL A 217 21.45 -9.76 -25.84
N ASN A 218 21.08 -10.55 -24.83
CA ASN A 218 22.06 -11.30 -24.03
C ASN A 218 22.76 -12.37 -24.92
N GLU A 219 24.09 -12.48 -24.81
CA GLU A 219 24.87 -13.40 -25.66
C GLU A 219 24.69 -14.87 -25.29
N GLU A 220 24.44 -15.17 -24.01
CA GLU A 220 24.23 -16.52 -23.49
C GLU A 220 22.77 -16.98 -23.66
N ASP A 221 21.80 -16.10 -23.37
CA ASP A 221 20.36 -16.33 -23.61
C ASP A 221 19.79 -15.33 -24.61
N GLN A 222 19.78 -15.72 -25.89
CA GLN A 222 19.19 -14.92 -26.96
C GLN A 222 17.67 -14.72 -26.85
N SER A 223 16.98 -15.22 -25.82
CA SER A 223 15.58 -14.91 -25.54
C SER A 223 15.39 -13.65 -24.66
N THR A 224 16.44 -13.14 -24.02
CA THR A 224 16.41 -11.95 -23.16
C THR A 224 17.19 -10.77 -23.75
N ALA A 225 16.92 -9.57 -23.23
CA ALA A 225 17.64 -8.34 -23.59
C ALA A 225 17.60 -7.30 -22.46
N ALA A 226 18.56 -6.38 -22.48
CA ALA A 226 18.56 -5.17 -21.66
C ALA A 226 18.24 -3.93 -22.50
N ILE A 227 17.58 -2.93 -21.90
CA ILE A 227 17.36 -1.62 -22.55
C ILE A 227 18.66 -0.82 -22.48
N VAL A 228 19.25 -0.52 -23.63
CA VAL A 228 20.45 0.31 -23.77
C VAL A 228 20.08 1.78 -23.85
N LYS A 229 18.93 2.09 -24.46
CA LYS A 229 18.49 3.46 -24.69
C LYS A 229 16.99 3.51 -24.92
N TYR A 230 16.34 4.54 -24.39
CA TYR A 230 14.99 4.92 -24.76
C TYR A 230 15.00 6.36 -25.28
N GLU A 231 14.48 6.56 -26.49
CA GLU A 231 14.19 7.88 -27.06
C GLU A 231 12.68 8.03 -27.20
N GLY A 232 12.09 8.89 -26.36
CA GLY A 232 10.67 9.17 -26.38
C GLY A 232 10.34 10.34 -25.46
N ASN A 233 9.12 10.88 -25.58
CA ASN A 233 8.66 12.00 -24.75
C ASN A 233 7.44 11.65 -23.88
N ASP A 234 7.32 10.39 -23.46
CA ASP A 234 6.23 9.97 -22.59
C ASP A 234 6.32 10.65 -21.22
N VAL A 235 5.17 11.11 -20.72
CA VAL A 235 5.01 11.63 -19.35
C VAL A 235 4.71 10.50 -18.37
N VAL A 236 4.07 9.43 -18.85
CA VAL A 236 3.83 8.18 -18.12
C VAL A 236 4.40 7.04 -18.93
N LEU A 237 5.62 6.60 -18.59
CA LEU A 237 6.29 5.49 -19.25
C LEU A 237 5.82 4.15 -18.67
N ASP A 238 5.52 3.18 -19.53
CA ASP A 238 5.20 1.80 -19.15
C ASP A 238 6.21 0.88 -19.84
N ILE A 239 7.18 0.35 -19.09
CA ILE A 239 8.26 -0.49 -19.64
C ILE A 239 7.67 -1.87 -19.98
N PRO A 240 7.66 -2.28 -21.25
CA PRO A 240 7.05 -3.55 -21.67
C PRO A 240 7.89 -4.75 -21.21
N GLU A 241 7.23 -5.87 -20.92
CA GLU A 241 7.90 -7.13 -20.58
C GLU A 241 8.71 -7.68 -21.78
N TYR A 242 8.31 -7.33 -23.01
CA TYR A 242 8.96 -7.76 -24.24
C TYR A 242 9.16 -6.61 -25.23
N ILE A 243 10.36 -6.52 -25.82
CA ILE A 243 10.69 -5.65 -26.96
C ILE A 243 11.28 -6.54 -28.05
N ASP A 244 10.82 -6.41 -29.30
CA ASP A 244 11.22 -7.24 -30.45
C ASP A 244 11.20 -8.77 -30.20
N GLY A 245 10.31 -9.22 -29.32
CA GLY A 245 10.15 -10.62 -28.93
C GLY A 245 11.22 -11.14 -27.96
N LYS A 246 12.05 -10.26 -27.39
CA LYS A 246 12.99 -10.54 -26.30
C LYS A 246 12.37 -10.15 -24.97
N LYS A 247 12.50 -10.98 -23.94
CA LYS A 247 12.07 -10.60 -22.58
C LYS A 247 13.06 -9.54 -22.06
N ILE A 248 12.55 -8.42 -21.54
CA ILE A 248 13.40 -7.42 -20.91
C ILE A 248 13.75 -7.88 -19.50
N THR A 249 15.05 -7.93 -19.21
CA THR A 249 15.59 -8.37 -17.91
C THR A 249 16.48 -7.33 -17.24
N GLY A 250 16.89 -6.28 -17.95
CA GLY A 250 17.69 -5.20 -17.36
C GLY A 250 17.62 -3.88 -18.11
N ILE A 251 18.25 -2.87 -17.51
CA ILE A 251 18.39 -1.50 -18.00
C ILE A 251 19.87 -1.12 -17.84
N VAL A 252 20.49 -0.63 -18.91
CA VAL A 252 21.89 -0.19 -18.91
C VAL A 252 22.02 1.22 -18.32
N GLU A 253 23.18 1.54 -17.75
CA GLU A 253 23.59 2.90 -17.39
C GLU A 253 23.32 3.87 -18.55
N GLY A 254 22.80 5.06 -18.23
CA GLY A 254 22.48 6.07 -19.23
C GLY A 254 21.25 5.80 -20.11
N ALA A 255 20.58 4.64 -20.01
CA ALA A 255 19.48 4.28 -20.91
C ALA A 255 18.32 5.30 -20.95
N PHE A 256 18.13 6.07 -19.87
CA PHE A 256 17.14 7.13 -19.77
C PHE A 256 17.72 8.56 -19.69
N GLU A 257 19.01 8.78 -19.98
CA GLU A 257 19.68 10.10 -19.88
C GLU A 257 19.04 11.24 -20.67
N SER A 258 18.42 10.92 -21.81
CA SER A 258 17.76 11.92 -22.66
C SER A 258 16.31 12.22 -22.23
N CYS A 259 15.81 11.59 -21.17
CA CYS A 259 14.38 11.51 -20.86
C CYS A 259 13.91 12.59 -19.90
N THR A 260 13.72 13.79 -20.45
CA THR A 260 13.28 14.95 -19.67
C THR A 260 11.77 15.02 -19.41
N SER A 261 10.94 14.18 -20.05
CA SER A 261 9.48 14.22 -19.95
C SER A 261 8.87 13.33 -18.87
N ILE A 262 9.55 12.26 -18.47
CA ILE A 262 8.96 11.18 -17.68
C ILE A 262 8.65 11.69 -16.27
N GLN A 263 7.37 11.71 -15.91
CA GLN A 263 6.88 12.04 -14.57
C GLN A 263 6.44 10.81 -13.78
N CYS A 264 5.98 9.76 -14.47
CA CYS A 264 5.61 8.49 -13.88
C CYS A 264 6.22 7.33 -14.66
N VAL A 265 6.79 6.34 -13.98
CA VAL A 265 7.23 5.08 -14.60
C VAL A 265 6.43 3.89 -14.04
N LYS A 266 6.16 2.90 -14.90
CA LYS A 266 5.56 1.61 -14.55
C LYS A 266 6.45 0.49 -15.08
N LEU A 267 6.87 -0.42 -14.22
CA LEU A 267 7.83 -1.47 -14.57
C LEU A 267 7.72 -2.67 -13.63
N ASP A 268 8.24 -3.79 -14.11
CA ASP A 268 8.70 -4.85 -13.20
C ASP A 268 9.97 -4.33 -12.52
N ALA A 269 10.03 -4.36 -11.19
CA ALA A 269 11.20 -3.86 -10.45
C ALA A 269 12.30 -4.92 -10.24
N SER A 270 12.13 -6.12 -10.82
CA SER A 270 13.20 -7.13 -10.93
C SER A 270 14.21 -6.84 -12.05
N LEU A 271 14.03 -5.76 -12.82
CA LEU A 271 14.95 -5.38 -13.90
C LEU A 271 16.34 -5.02 -13.35
N GLU A 272 17.35 -5.78 -13.74
CA GLU A 272 18.75 -5.57 -13.35
C GLU A 272 19.28 -4.23 -13.86
N TYR A 273 20.09 -3.53 -13.05
CA TYR A 273 20.82 -2.34 -13.49
C TYR A 273 22.24 -2.73 -13.91
N LEU A 274 22.58 -2.44 -15.17
CA LEU A 274 23.74 -3.01 -15.87
C LEU A 274 24.66 -1.93 -16.44
N ASP A 275 25.94 -2.24 -16.62
CA ASP A 275 26.87 -1.36 -17.35
C ASP A 275 26.83 -1.59 -18.88
N ASP A 276 27.63 -0.81 -19.62
CA ASP A 276 27.77 -0.91 -21.08
C ASP A 276 28.19 -2.31 -21.55
N ASP A 277 28.95 -3.05 -20.74
CA ASP A 277 29.41 -4.42 -21.02
C ASP A 277 28.33 -5.46 -20.67
N GLY A 278 27.36 -5.10 -19.83
CA GLY A 278 26.19 -5.88 -19.45
C GLY A 278 26.32 -6.57 -18.09
N ASP A 279 27.31 -6.17 -17.30
CA ASP A 279 27.54 -6.67 -15.94
C ASP A 279 26.75 -5.85 -14.90
N LEU A 280 26.43 -6.45 -13.75
CA LEU A 280 25.64 -5.84 -12.68
C LEU A 280 26.37 -4.66 -12.02
N ILE A 281 25.71 -3.49 -11.97
CA ILE A 281 26.20 -2.31 -11.26
C ILE A 281 25.88 -2.43 -9.76
N GLY A 282 26.89 -2.81 -8.96
CA GLY A 282 26.75 -3.05 -7.52
C GLY A 282 26.95 -1.83 -6.61
N ASP A 283 27.84 -0.90 -6.98
CA ASP A 283 28.46 0.06 -6.04
C ASP A 283 28.27 1.55 -6.42
N TYR A 284 27.31 1.88 -7.30
CA TYR A 284 27.10 3.25 -7.78
C TYR A 284 25.88 3.93 -7.15
N TRP A 285 26.03 5.20 -6.81
CA TRP A 285 24.98 6.08 -6.25
C TRP A 285 23.95 6.59 -7.28
N GLN A 286 24.08 6.23 -8.56
CA GLN A 286 23.13 6.60 -9.62
C GLN A 286 22.50 5.35 -10.22
N GLY A 287 21.18 5.33 -10.26
CA GLY A 287 20.35 4.27 -10.81
C GLY A 287 19.84 4.53 -12.22
N ALA A 288 19.15 3.53 -12.77
CA ALA A 288 18.51 3.57 -14.09
C ALA A 288 17.65 4.83 -14.35
N PHE A 289 17.05 5.40 -13.30
CA PHE A 289 16.20 6.59 -13.39
C PHE A 289 16.78 7.86 -12.75
N ALA A 290 18.04 7.85 -12.28
CA ALA A 290 18.69 9.03 -11.70
C ALA A 290 18.67 10.25 -12.65
N SER A 291 18.83 9.98 -13.94
CA SER A 291 18.87 11.00 -15.01
C SER A 291 17.49 11.42 -15.53
N CYS A 292 16.39 11.00 -14.90
CA CYS A 292 15.03 11.44 -15.22
C CYS A 292 14.61 12.61 -14.30
N PRO A 293 14.90 13.88 -14.65
CA PRO A 293 14.77 15.00 -13.71
C PRO A 293 13.35 15.24 -13.20
N ASN A 294 12.32 14.85 -13.98
CA ASN A 294 10.92 15.09 -13.66
C ASN A 294 10.19 13.88 -13.07
N LEU A 295 10.88 12.76 -12.81
CA LEU A 295 10.26 11.51 -12.33
C LEU A 295 9.75 11.67 -10.89
N THR A 296 8.46 11.97 -10.73
CA THR A 296 7.83 12.13 -9.42
C THR A 296 7.22 10.83 -8.87
N LYS A 297 6.92 9.84 -9.73
CA LYS A 297 6.18 8.64 -9.33
C LYS A 297 6.67 7.34 -9.96
N ALA A 298 6.80 6.29 -9.15
CA ALA A 298 7.01 4.92 -9.61
C ALA A 298 5.82 4.02 -9.24
N ILE A 299 5.43 3.12 -10.15
CA ILE A 299 4.43 2.08 -9.93
C ILE A 299 5.05 0.74 -10.28
N ILE A 300 5.31 -0.07 -9.26
CA ILE A 300 5.86 -1.42 -9.44
C ILE A 300 4.71 -2.36 -9.83
N LYS A 301 4.93 -3.22 -10.82
CA LYS A 301 3.90 -4.11 -11.37
C LYS A 301 3.56 -5.23 -10.40
N GLU A 302 2.27 -5.54 -10.30
CA GLU A 302 1.77 -6.69 -9.54
C GLU A 302 2.40 -8.00 -10.04
N GLY A 303 2.94 -8.80 -9.13
CA GLY A 303 3.68 -10.02 -9.45
C GLY A 303 5.21 -9.88 -9.39
N THR A 304 5.75 -8.66 -9.36
CA THR A 304 7.15 -8.41 -9.02
C THR A 304 7.44 -8.89 -7.60
N THR A 305 8.48 -9.70 -7.43
CA THR A 305 8.92 -10.25 -6.13
C THR A 305 10.08 -9.47 -5.50
N GLU A 306 10.79 -8.66 -6.27
CA GLU A 306 12.01 -7.99 -5.82
C GLU A 306 12.13 -6.58 -6.41
N ILE A 307 12.82 -5.69 -5.69
CA ILE A 307 13.25 -4.38 -6.20
C ILE A 307 14.76 -4.43 -6.29
N SER A 308 15.29 -4.40 -7.51
CA SER A 308 16.69 -4.62 -7.85
C SER A 308 17.63 -3.51 -7.37
N THR A 309 18.93 -3.85 -7.31
CA THR A 309 20.02 -2.96 -6.88
C THR A 309 20.01 -1.65 -7.65
N CYS A 310 20.16 -0.54 -6.94
CA CYS A 310 20.24 0.83 -7.48
C CYS A 310 19.07 1.30 -8.35
N LEU A 311 17.99 0.55 -8.59
CA LEU A 311 17.00 0.84 -9.66
C LEU A 311 16.50 2.30 -9.72
N PHE A 312 16.17 2.90 -8.57
CA PHE A 312 15.80 4.31 -8.44
C PHE A 312 16.84 5.15 -7.67
N GLY A 313 18.04 4.61 -7.42
CA GLY A 313 19.12 5.34 -6.77
C GLY A 313 19.38 6.69 -7.45
N GLY A 314 19.52 7.77 -6.68
CA GLY A 314 19.71 9.13 -7.20
C GLY A 314 18.48 9.77 -7.86
N SER A 315 17.29 9.15 -7.83
CA SER A 315 16.04 9.72 -8.39
C SER A 315 15.47 10.81 -7.46
N LYS A 316 16.19 11.93 -7.34
CA LYS A 316 15.95 12.96 -6.31
C LYS A 316 14.53 13.56 -6.30
N THR A 317 13.82 13.56 -7.43
CA THR A 317 12.45 14.07 -7.57
C THR A 317 11.34 13.04 -7.33
N LEU A 318 11.69 11.75 -7.15
CA LEU A 318 10.74 10.66 -6.91
C LEU A 318 10.10 10.82 -5.53
N ASN A 319 8.85 11.30 -5.49
CA ASN A 319 8.12 11.55 -4.25
C ASN A 319 7.17 10.43 -3.84
N LYS A 320 6.80 9.54 -4.77
CA LYS A 320 5.82 8.47 -4.52
C LYS A 320 6.17 7.16 -5.23
N VAL A 321 6.29 6.10 -4.44
CA VAL A 321 6.45 4.73 -4.93
C VAL A 321 5.22 3.91 -4.52
N VAL A 322 4.68 3.12 -5.46
CA VAL A 322 3.64 2.12 -5.20
C VAL A 322 4.28 0.74 -5.28
N ILE A 323 4.48 0.11 -4.12
CA ILE A 323 5.02 -1.24 -3.97
C ILE A 323 3.85 -2.22 -3.77
N PRO A 324 3.70 -3.29 -4.56
CA PRO A 324 2.64 -4.29 -4.39
C PRO A 324 2.95 -5.27 -3.25
N ASP A 325 1.91 -5.93 -2.74
CA ASP A 325 2.02 -6.97 -1.69
C ASP A 325 2.77 -8.25 -2.15
N THR A 326 3.31 -8.28 -3.37
CA THR A 326 4.10 -9.41 -3.90
C THR A 326 5.61 -9.26 -3.68
N VAL A 327 6.10 -8.05 -3.38
CA VAL A 327 7.53 -7.81 -3.17
C VAL A 327 7.99 -8.40 -1.84
N THR A 328 8.92 -9.35 -1.91
CA THR A 328 9.54 -10.01 -0.75
C THR A 328 10.93 -9.47 -0.44
N GLU A 329 11.62 -8.86 -1.41
CA GLU A 329 13.03 -8.46 -1.28
C GLU A 329 13.28 -7.04 -1.85
N ILE A 330 14.05 -6.20 -1.15
CA ILE A 330 14.53 -4.90 -1.63
C ILE A 330 16.05 -4.86 -1.51
N TYR A 331 16.73 -4.77 -2.65
CA TYR A 331 18.19 -4.89 -2.81
C TYR A 331 18.95 -3.58 -2.53
N PRO A 332 20.31 -3.59 -2.47
CA PRO A 332 21.09 -2.43 -2.09
C PRO A 332 20.77 -1.18 -2.90
N TYR A 333 20.77 -0.02 -2.23
CA TYR A 333 20.61 1.30 -2.87
C TYR A 333 19.35 1.52 -3.73
N ALA A 334 18.36 0.62 -3.70
CA ALA A 334 17.18 0.64 -4.58
C ALA A 334 16.45 2.00 -4.68
N PHE A 335 16.42 2.77 -3.58
CA PHE A 335 15.89 4.13 -3.47
C PHE A 335 16.88 5.10 -2.79
N TYR A 336 18.19 4.82 -2.86
CA TYR A 336 19.23 5.69 -2.34
C TYR A 336 19.08 7.13 -2.90
N GLU A 337 19.25 8.16 -2.07
CA GLU A 337 19.08 9.57 -2.46
C GLU A 337 17.77 9.90 -3.21
N CYS A 338 16.68 9.15 -3.00
CA CYS A 338 15.33 9.57 -3.37
C CYS A 338 14.85 10.68 -2.40
N GLU A 339 15.51 11.84 -2.46
CA GLU A 339 15.38 12.94 -1.49
C GLU A 339 13.94 13.45 -1.32
N SER A 340 13.11 13.40 -2.38
CA SER A 340 11.70 13.81 -2.35
C SER A 340 10.72 12.75 -1.84
N LEU A 341 11.16 11.52 -1.52
CA LEU A 341 10.29 10.39 -1.22
C LEU A 341 9.61 10.53 0.15
N GLU A 342 8.38 11.06 0.19
CA GLU A 342 7.69 11.42 1.43
C GLU A 342 7.14 10.22 2.22
N ASN A 343 6.67 9.20 1.50
CA ASN A 343 5.88 8.10 2.02
C ASN A 343 6.21 6.80 1.27
N VAL A 344 6.63 5.77 2.00
CA VAL A 344 6.81 4.40 1.49
C VAL A 344 6.00 3.45 2.36
N LYS A 345 5.05 2.74 1.77
CA LYS A 345 4.41 1.59 2.41
C LYS A 345 5.21 0.35 2.05
N LEU A 346 5.97 -0.20 3.01
CA LEU A 346 6.57 -1.52 2.87
C LEU A 346 5.46 -2.59 2.90
N PRO A 347 5.52 -3.63 2.06
CA PRO A 347 4.53 -4.69 2.07
C PRO A 347 4.80 -5.69 3.20
N GLU A 348 3.74 -6.30 3.75
CA GLU A 348 3.85 -7.33 4.80
C GLU A 348 4.47 -8.66 4.33
N SER A 349 4.80 -8.77 3.05
CA SER A 349 5.58 -9.87 2.45
C SER A 349 7.09 -9.66 2.48
N LEU A 350 7.57 -8.45 2.84
CA LEU A 350 8.98 -8.08 2.76
C LEU A 350 9.83 -8.79 3.82
N THR A 351 10.56 -9.83 3.41
CA THR A 351 11.45 -10.61 4.28
C THR A 351 12.90 -10.13 4.26
N TYR A 352 13.34 -9.45 3.19
CA TYR A 352 14.69 -8.88 3.06
C TYR A 352 14.65 -7.40 2.70
N LEU A 353 15.32 -6.58 3.50
CA LEU A 353 15.60 -5.18 3.21
C LEU A 353 17.11 -4.94 3.34
N SER A 354 17.74 -4.61 2.22
CA SER A 354 19.20 -4.54 2.12
C SER A 354 19.78 -3.21 2.62
N ILE A 355 21.10 -3.20 2.77
CA ILE A 355 21.90 -2.03 3.13
C ILE A 355 21.59 -0.85 2.20
N SER A 356 21.50 0.34 2.78
CA SER A 356 21.34 1.60 2.05
C SER A 356 20.11 1.73 1.14
N ALA A 357 19.14 0.80 1.20
CA ALA A 357 17.98 0.75 0.31
C ALA A 357 17.17 2.06 0.25
N PHE A 358 17.07 2.81 1.34
CA PHE A 358 16.41 4.12 1.42
C PHE A 358 17.33 5.20 2.02
N VAL A 359 18.66 5.01 1.98
CA VAL A 359 19.60 5.99 2.57
C VAL A 359 19.44 7.36 1.93
N TRP A 360 19.41 8.38 2.78
CA TRP A 360 19.21 9.78 2.39
C TRP A 360 17.90 10.04 1.61
N CYS A 361 16.85 9.24 1.83
CA CYS A 361 15.46 9.61 1.53
C CYS A 361 15.00 10.73 2.47
N GLN A 362 15.51 11.94 2.25
CA GLN A 362 15.43 13.04 3.24
C GLN A 362 13.99 13.48 3.55
N SER A 363 13.04 13.36 2.62
CA SER A 363 11.62 13.70 2.85
C SER A 363 10.79 12.62 3.55
N LEU A 364 11.34 11.42 3.78
CA LEU A 364 10.57 10.30 4.34
C LEU A 364 10.14 10.61 5.79
N THR A 365 8.83 10.67 6.04
CA THR A 365 8.30 11.18 7.33
C THR A 365 7.95 10.10 8.36
N ASN A 366 7.53 8.93 7.88
CA ASN A 366 7.04 7.83 8.70
C ASN A 366 7.49 6.51 8.06
N VAL A 367 7.95 5.56 8.88
CA VAL A 367 8.28 4.20 8.45
C VAL A 367 7.65 3.20 9.42
N GLN A 368 6.84 2.30 8.88
CA GLN A 368 6.39 1.10 9.57
C GLN A 368 7.18 -0.09 9.02
N LEU A 369 7.85 -0.84 9.90
CA LEU A 369 8.54 -2.07 9.52
C LEU A 369 7.54 -3.24 9.52
N PRO A 370 7.46 -4.06 8.46
CA PRO A 370 6.55 -5.21 8.41
C PRO A 370 6.97 -6.31 9.37
N SER A 371 6.02 -7.15 9.81
CA SER A 371 6.30 -8.19 10.82
C SER A 371 7.10 -9.38 10.29
N SER A 372 7.13 -9.58 8.97
CA SER A 372 7.81 -10.66 8.25
C SER A 372 9.31 -10.42 7.99
N LEU A 373 9.83 -9.27 8.41
CA LEU A 373 11.20 -8.82 8.12
C LEU A 373 12.25 -9.64 8.91
N ASP A 374 12.86 -10.63 8.24
CA ASP A 374 13.81 -11.59 8.83
C ASP A 374 15.27 -11.18 8.59
N ARG A 375 15.59 -10.71 7.37
CA ARG A 375 16.95 -10.34 6.96
C ARG A 375 17.08 -8.84 6.76
N LEU A 376 17.94 -8.24 7.58
CA LEU A 376 18.41 -6.87 7.42
C LEU A 376 19.92 -6.87 7.30
N GLU A 377 20.44 -6.28 6.24
CA GLU A 377 21.87 -6.23 5.94
C GLU A 377 22.45 -4.85 6.23
N VAL A 378 23.59 -4.82 6.94
CA VAL A 378 24.20 -3.59 7.47
C VAL A 378 25.71 -3.71 7.33
N GLY A 379 26.33 -2.66 6.80
CA GLY A 379 27.75 -2.67 6.44
C GLY A 379 28.64 -2.53 7.66
N VAL A 380 29.55 -3.48 7.86
CA VAL A 380 30.63 -3.41 8.85
C VAL A 380 31.98 -3.33 8.16
N GLU A 381 32.57 -2.13 8.19
CA GLU A 381 34.00 -1.85 7.98
C GLU A 381 34.64 -2.39 6.69
N GLU A 382 34.45 -1.69 5.57
CA GLU A 382 35.45 -1.69 4.48
C GLU A 382 36.55 -0.65 4.76
N GLU A 383 37.81 -1.01 4.49
CA GLU A 383 38.96 -0.11 4.70
C GLU A 383 38.99 1.02 3.64
N GLY A 384 38.46 2.19 3.99
CA GLY A 384 38.63 3.41 3.17
C GLY A 384 37.66 4.54 3.45
N TRP A 385 36.50 4.25 4.06
CA TRP A 385 35.48 5.26 4.38
C TRP A 385 35.52 5.65 5.87
N ASP A 386 35.22 6.91 6.19
CA ASP A 386 35.24 7.41 7.57
C ASP A 386 34.17 6.70 8.41
N SER A 387 34.59 6.02 9.47
CA SER A 387 33.77 5.11 10.29
C SER A 387 32.85 5.83 11.29
N SER A 388 32.40 7.04 10.95
CA SER A 388 31.62 7.92 11.82
C SER A 388 30.11 7.97 11.54
N ASP A 389 29.67 7.53 10.35
CA ASP A 389 28.25 7.49 9.95
C ASP A 389 27.81 6.04 9.62
N PRO A 390 26.91 5.42 10.40
CA PRO A 390 26.49 4.04 10.18
C PRO A 390 25.58 3.86 8.95
N TRP A 391 25.74 2.75 8.22
CA TRP A 391 24.97 2.43 7.02
C TRP A 391 23.92 1.32 7.28
N GLY A 392 22.68 1.73 7.50
CA GLY A 392 21.51 0.86 7.49
C GLY A 392 20.44 1.37 6.53
N PRO A 393 19.38 0.58 6.25
CA PRO A 393 18.40 0.88 5.21
C PRO A 393 17.80 2.29 5.21
N PHE A 394 17.57 2.92 6.38
CA PHE A 394 17.02 4.28 6.50
C PHE A 394 18.03 5.30 7.06
N ALA A 395 19.34 5.04 6.92
CA ALA A 395 20.33 5.95 7.50
C ALA A 395 20.31 7.33 6.83
N GLY A 396 20.35 8.38 7.66
CA GLY A 396 20.25 9.78 7.28
C GLY A 396 18.90 10.22 6.70
N CYS A 397 17.82 9.45 6.89
CA CYS A 397 16.44 9.89 6.63
C CYS A 397 15.97 10.87 7.72
N LYS A 398 16.48 12.10 7.66
CA LYS A 398 16.40 13.08 8.76
C LYS A 398 14.96 13.39 9.21
N ASN A 399 14.00 13.46 8.29
CA ASN A 399 12.61 13.84 8.60
C ASN A 399 11.73 12.69 9.15
N ILE A 400 12.26 11.47 9.38
CA ILE A 400 11.47 10.41 10.01
C ILE A 400 11.17 10.82 11.46
N LYS A 401 9.93 11.24 11.72
CA LYS A 401 9.45 11.67 13.05
C LYS A 401 8.99 10.52 13.91
N LYS A 402 8.45 9.48 13.27
CA LYS A 402 7.90 8.30 13.94
C LYS A 402 8.37 7.02 13.27
N VAL A 403 8.84 6.09 14.10
CA VAL A 403 9.08 4.70 13.72
C VAL A 403 8.12 3.81 14.49
N GLU A 404 7.35 3.00 13.76
CA GLU A 404 6.55 1.92 14.34
C GLU A 404 7.15 0.57 13.94
N ILE A 405 7.68 -0.15 14.93
CA ILE A 405 8.15 -1.52 14.76
C ILE A 405 6.94 -2.44 14.95
N SER A 406 6.59 -3.23 13.94
CA SER A 406 5.43 -4.13 14.05
C SER A 406 5.69 -5.31 15.00
N GLU A 407 4.64 -5.74 15.69
CA GLU A 407 4.63 -6.97 16.49
C GLU A 407 5.13 -8.17 15.65
N GLY A 408 6.06 -8.95 16.20
CA GLY A 408 6.74 -10.05 15.50
C GLY A 408 8.22 -9.79 15.26
N VAL A 409 8.63 -8.54 15.08
CA VAL A 409 10.06 -8.17 14.95
C VAL A 409 10.78 -8.49 16.25
N THR A 410 11.82 -9.34 16.19
CA THR A 410 12.59 -9.78 17.38
C THR A 410 13.91 -9.07 17.58
N LYS A 411 14.47 -8.47 16.53
CA LYS A 411 15.77 -7.78 16.54
C LYS A 411 15.73 -6.54 15.66
N VAL A 412 16.29 -5.44 16.16
CA VAL A 412 16.61 -4.25 15.36
C VAL A 412 18.13 -4.20 15.18
N PRO A 413 18.67 -4.24 13.95
CA PRO A 413 20.10 -4.25 13.71
C PRO A 413 20.74 -2.87 13.89
N ASP A 414 22.06 -2.84 13.94
CA ASP A 414 22.86 -1.61 13.92
C ASP A 414 22.58 -0.76 12.66
N GLY A 415 22.69 0.57 12.77
CA GLY A 415 22.60 1.48 11.64
C GLY A 415 21.21 1.72 11.03
N LEU A 416 20.19 0.90 11.34
CA LEU A 416 18.90 0.92 10.64
C LEU A 416 18.28 2.31 10.45
N PHE A 417 18.26 3.13 11.51
CA PHE A 417 17.79 4.51 11.53
C PHE A 417 18.89 5.47 12.00
N ALA A 418 20.16 5.16 11.73
CA ALA A 418 21.27 6.02 12.11
C ALA A 418 21.15 7.40 11.45
N GLY A 419 21.38 8.48 12.19
CA GLY A 419 21.26 9.84 11.64
C GLY A 419 19.83 10.27 11.29
N CYS A 420 18.79 9.53 11.68
CA CYS A 420 17.40 10.03 11.72
C CYS A 420 17.27 11.02 12.89
N SER A 421 17.72 12.26 12.68
CA SER A 421 17.89 13.26 13.74
C SER A 421 16.59 13.79 14.34
N ASP A 422 15.51 13.80 13.56
CA ASP A 422 14.25 14.44 13.94
C ASP A 422 13.23 13.42 14.45
N LEU A 423 13.71 12.24 14.87
CA LEU A 423 12.91 11.15 15.43
C LEU A 423 12.38 11.57 16.81
N GLU A 424 11.06 11.80 16.86
CA GLU A 424 10.31 12.25 18.05
C GLU A 424 9.71 11.06 18.80
N GLU A 425 9.19 10.05 18.10
CA GLU A 425 8.52 8.89 18.68
C GLU A 425 9.06 7.56 18.13
N ILE A 426 9.31 6.58 19.01
CA ILE A 426 9.60 5.19 18.60
C ILE A 426 8.66 4.26 19.34
N VAL A 427 7.83 3.52 18.59
CA VAL A 427 6.97 2.46 19.13
C VAL A 427 7.69 1.12 19.01
N ILE A 428 7.97 0.50 20.15
CA ILE A 428 8.72 -0.77 20.25
C ILE A 428 7.82 -1.84 20.89
N PRO A 429 7.49 -2.94 20.18
CA PRO A 429 6.60 -3.98 20.65
C PRO A 429 7.26 -4.93 21.65
N GLU A 430 6.46 -5.79 22.32
CA GLU A 430 7.00 -6.74 23.31
C GLU A 430 7.91 -7.82 22.70
N THR A 431 7.84 -8.03 21.39
CA THR A 431 8.64 -9.03 20.68
C THR A 431 10.11 -8.64 20.50
N VAL A 432 10.47 -7.36 20.57
CA VAL A 432 11.85 -6.91 20.38
C VAL A 432 12.70 -7.35 21.58
N THR A 433 13.76 -8.11 21.32
CA THR A 433 14.67 -8.65 22.34
C THR A 433 16.10 -8.10 22.25
N SER A 434 16.42 -7.38 21.17
CA SER A 434 17.73 -6.79 20.91
C SER A 434 17.60 -5.59 19.99
N ILE A 435 18.29 -4.50 20.31
CA ILE A 435 18.45 -3.33 19.43
C ILE A 435 19.95 -3.03 19.31
N GLY A 436 20.44 -2.85 18.09
CA GLY A 436 21.83 -2.51 17.78
C GLY A 436 22.33 -1.29 18.56
N GLY A 437 23.60 -1.30 18.93
CA GLY A 437 24.27 -0.20 19.61
C GLY A 437 24.16 1.14 18.88
N VAL A 438 24.15 1.11 17.54
CA VAL A 438 24.01 2.27 16.64
C VAL A 438 22.76 2.21 15.76
N ALA A 439 21.75 1.40 16.12
CA ALA A 439 20.46 1.36 15.41
C ALA A 439 19.76 2.73 15.33
N PHE A 440 19.89 3.51 16.43
CA PHE A 440 19.34 4.86 16.59
C PHE A 440 20.44 5.76 17.19
N THR A 441 21.18 6.47 16.34
CA THR A 441 22.28 7.35 16.80
C THR A 441 21.80 8.77 17.04
N LYS A 442 22.22 9.37 18.17
CA LYS A 442 21.99 10.79 18.53
C LYS A 442 20.50 11.20 18.63
N ILE A 443 19.60 10.26 18.95
CA ILE A 443 18.17 10.54 19.13
C ILE A 443 17.84 11.16 20.49
N THR A 444 16.74 11.91 20.55
CA THR A 444 16.07 12.35 21.80
C THR A 444 14.62 11.88 21.88
N ALA A 445 14.26 10.85 21.11
CA ALA A 445 12.90 10.35 20.95
C ALA A 445 12.30 9.82 22.26
N THR A 446 10.99 10.01 22.41
CA THR A 446 10.18 9.33 23.43
C THR A 446 9.91 7.89 22.97
N ILE A 447 10.23 6.93 23.83
CA ILE A 447 10.07 5.51 23.57
C ILE A 447 8.72 5.05 24.11
N TYR A 448 7.88 4.52 23.23
CA TYR A 448 6.60 3.93 23.56
C TYR A 448 6.73 2.41 23.55
N GLY A 449 6.37 1.75 24.65
CA GLY A 449 6.38 0.29 24.76
C GLY A 449 5.59 -0.20 25.96
N TYR A 450 5.46 -1.51 26.13
CA TYR A 450 4.84 -2.06 27.35
C TYR A 450 5.84 -2.06 28.49
N THR A 451 5.38 -1.75 29.70
CA THR A 451 6.24 -1.66 30.90
C THR A 451 7.04 -2.95 31.11
N GLY A 452 8.35 -2.78 31.20
CA GLY A 452 9.34 -3.81 31.46
C GLY A 452 9.62 -4.78 30.30
N THR A 453 9.18 -4.47 29.09
CA THR A 453 9.78 -5.06 27.88
C THR A 453 11.25 -4.63 27.72
N TYR A 454 11.95 -5.20 26.73
CA TYR A 454 13.29 -4.73 26.37
C TYR A 454 13.31 -3.22 26.05
N ALA A 455 12.20 -2.66 25.54
CA ALA A 455 12.07 -1.24 25.23
C ALA A 455 12.25 -0.33 26.46
N GLU A 456 11.63 -0.65 27.60
CA GLU A 456 11.77 0.11 28.84
C GLU A 456 13.22 0.10 29.31
N LYS A 457 13.82 -1.10 29.41
CA LYS A 457 15.22 -1.26 29.79
C LYS A 457 16.18 -0.52 28.84
N TRP A 458 15.96 -0.60 27.53
CA TRP A 458 16.80 0.03 26.51
C TRP A 458 16.72 1.56 26.56
N ALA A 459 15.54 2.11 26.87
CA ALA A 459 15.33 3.53 27.13
C ALA A 459 16.02 3.97 28.42
N GLU A 460 15.86 3.23 29.53
CA GLU A 460 16.52 3.48 30.82
C GLU A 460 18.05 3.49 30.68
N GLU A 461 18.65 2.48 30.03
CA GLU A 461 20.10 2.39 29.81
C GLU A 461 20.67 3.57 28.99
N ARG A 462 19.83 4.27 28.22
CA ARG A 462 20.20 5.41 27.37
C ARG A 462 19.74 6.76 27.91
N GLY A 463 18.97 6.78 29.01
CA GLY A 463 18.39 8.00 29.57
C GLY A 463 17.34 8.67 28.68
N LEU A 464 16.65 7.88 27.85
CA LEU A 464 15.55 8.33 26.99
C LEU A 464 14.23 8.37 27.79
N GLU A 465 13.28 9.20 27.37
CA GLU A 465 11.93 9.19 27.95
C GLU A 465 11.20 7.90 27.54
N PHE A 466 10.51 7.26 28.49
CA PHE A 466 9.69 6.08 28.23
C PHE A 466 8.24 6.33 28.64
N ILE A 467 7.30 6.11 27.71
CA ILE A 467 5.86 6.16 27.93
C ILE A 467 5.29 4.75 27.81
N SER A 468 4.75 4.25 28.91
CA SER A 468 4.08 2.95 28.95
C SER A 468 2.79 2.96 28.13
N LEU A 469 2.69 2.06 27.16
CA LEU A 469 1.45 1.73 26.45
C LEU A 469 0.50 0.85 27.28
N GLY A 470 0.93 0.44 28.48
CA GLY A 470 0.14 -0.31 29.45
C GLY A 470 1.00 -1.24 30.31
N GLU A 471 0.48 -1.57 31.49
CA GLU A 471 1.04 -2.65 32.31
C GLU A 471 0.66 -4.01 31.74
N LYS A 472 1.64 -4.71 31.17
CA LYS A 472 1.66 -6.18 31.10
C LYS A 472 2.96 -6.61 31.77
N THR A 473 2.84 -7.25 32.92
CA THR A 473 3.96 -7.62 33.78
C THR A 473 5.02 -8.43 33.06
N ILE A 474 6.27 -7.93 33.01
CA ILE A 474 7.41 -8.84 33.15
C ILE A 474 7.36 -9.47 34.52
N THR A 475 7.35 -10.79 34.53
CA THR A 475 8.06 -11.54 35.55
C THR A 475 9.56 -11.33 35.33
N ALA A 476 10.19 -10.54 36.21
CA ALA A 476 11.65 -10.54 36.34
C ALA A 476 12.15 -11.98 36.56
N THR A 477 13.34 -12.29 36.03
CA THR A 477 13.93 -13.65 36.00
C THR A 477 13.79 -14.39 37.33
N PRO A 478 13.00 -15.48 37.40
CA PRO A 478 12.99 -16.34 38.57
C PRO A 478 14.34 -17.07 38.67
N THR A 479 14.99 -16.96 39.83
CA THR A 479 16.05 -17.89 40.23
C THR A 479 15.55 -19.33 40.02
N PRO A 480 16.32 -20.24 39.39
CA PRO A 480 15.78 -21.52 38.91
C PRO A 480 15.21 -22.39 40.03
N SER A 481 13.88 -22.33 40.17
CA SER A 481 13.12 -23.05 41.18
C SER A 481 12.63 -24.39 40.64
N VAL A 482 13.46 -25.41 40.80
CA VAL A 482 13.13 -26.84 40.70
C VAL A 482 12.78 -27.34 39.28
N ALA A 483 13.62 -28.24 38.78
CA ALA A 483 13.31 -29.04 37.59
C ALA A 483 12.17 -30.03 37.88
N ASN A 484 10.94 -29.67 37.51
CA ASN A 484 9.85 -30.61 37.29
C ASN A 484 9.65 -30.78 35.78
N GLU A 485 9.80 -31.99 35.25
CA GLU A 485 9.37 -32.30 33.87
C GLU A 485 7.83 -32.20 33.81
N TYR A 486 7.32 -31.17 33.16
CA TYR A 486 5.90 -31.08 32.82
C TYR A 486 5.52 -32.22 31.85
N SER A 487 4.56 -33.06 32.21
CA SER A 487 4.19 -34.24 31.41
C SER A 487 2.98 -33.97 30.50
N VAL A 488 3.19 -33.23 29.41
CA VAL A 488 2.09 -32.79 28.54
C VAL A 488 1.91 -33.69 27.31
N LYS A 489 0.65 -33.99 26.95
CA LYS A 489 0.29 -34.86 25.82
C LYS A 489 -0.88 -34.34 24.97
N ILE A 490 -0.76 -34.45 23.65
CA ILE A 490 -1.89 -34.34 22.71
C ILE A 490 -2.79 -35.58 22.81
N SER A 491 -4.06 -35.35 23.14
CA SER A 491 -5.08 -36.39 23.33
C SER A 491 -6.04 -36.55 22.14
N GLY A 492 -6.01 -35.60 21.20
CA GLY A 492 -6.79 -35.63 19.96
C GLY A 492 -6.83 -34.27 19.26
N ARG A 493 -7.48 -34.26 18.09
CA ARG A 493 -7.76 -33.08 17.27
C ARG A 493 -9.20 -33.08 16.75
N SER A 494 -9.70 -31.90 16.39
CA SER A 494 -10.99 -31.72 15.70
C SER A 494 -10.92 -30.59 14.68
N LEU A 495 -11.83 -30.61 13.69
CA LEU A 495 -12.09 -29.43 12.87
C LEU A 495 -12.98 -28.44 13.64
N SER A 496 -12.69 -27.14 13.52
CA SER A 496 -13.70 -26.12 13.82
C SER A 496 -14.69 -26.08 12.66
N LEU A 497 -15.98 -26.14 13.00
CA LEU A 497 -17.06 -26.33 12.01
C LEU A 497 -18.08 -25.19 12.08
N THR A 498 -18.25 -24.56 13.24
CA THR A 498 -19.31 -23.56 13.47
C THR A 498 -18.92 -22.11 13.14
N GLY A 499 -17.67 -21.88 12.72
CA GLY A 499 -17.10 -20.56 12.44
C GLY A 499 -16.40 -20.49 11.08
N LYS A 500 -15.13 -20.04 11.09
CA LYS A 500 -14.26 -20.09 9.92
C LYS A 500 -13.75 -21.52 9.69
N ILE A 501 -12.81 -21.68 8.77
CA ILE A 501 -12.07 -22.94 8.65
C ILE A 501 -11.01 -22.92 9.76
N GLY A 502 -10.94 -23.98 10.56
CA GLY A 502 -10.01 -24.03 11.68
C GLY A 502 -9.87 -25.43 12.25
N ALA A 503 -9.04 -25.57 13.27
CA ALA A 503 -8.86 -26.82 14.00
C ALA A 503 -8.58 -26.58 15.48
N SER A 504 -8.97 -27.56 16.30
CA SER A 504 -8.70 -27.59 17.73
C SER A 504 -7.79 -28.78 18.09
N VAL A 505 -6.90 -28.56 19.05
CA VAL A 505 -5.99 -29.55 19.64
C VAL A 505 -6.34 -29.69 21.13
N TYR A 506 -6.41 -30.93 21.61
CA TYR A 506 -6.78 -31.23 23.00
C TYR A 506 -5.58 -31.67 23.83
N VAL A 507 -5.13 -30.83 24.76
CA VAL A 507 -3.91 -31.03 25.54
C VAL A 507 -4.21 -31.53 26.95
N GLN A 508 -3.66 -32.68 27.32
CA GLN A 508 -3.79 -33.32 28.65
C GLN A 508 -2.47 -33.32 29.42
N GLY A 509 -2.53 -33.45 30.75
CA GLY A 509 -1.33 -33.50 31.60
C GLY A 509 -0.75 -32.12 31.95
N ALA A 510 -1.45 -31.05 31.59
CA ALA A 510 -1.06 -29.67 31.86
C ALA A 510 -1.47 -29.18 33.26
N GLU A 511 -2.01 -30.03 34.14
CA GLU A 511 -2.52 -29.64 35.46
C GLU A 511 -1.44 -29.04 36.38
N GLU A 512 -0.18 -29.47 36.26
CA GLU A 512 0.95 -28.86 36.98
C GLU A 512 1.43 -27.57 36.30
N LEU A 513 1.40 -27.51 34.97
CA LEU A 513 1.75 -26.31 34.19
C LEU A 513 0.72 -25.17 34.41
N LEU A 514 -0.55 -25.51 34.67
CA LEU A 514 -1.62 -24.55 34.98
C LEU A 514 -1.55 -23.96 36.39
N LYS A 515 -0.59 -24.38 37.22
CA LYS A 515 -0.27 -23.70 38.50
C LYS A 515 0.71 -22.54 38.30
N ASP A 516 1.37 -22.50 37.16
CA ASP A 516 2.19 -21.39 36.71
C ASP A 516 1.27 -20.39 36.00
N GLU A 517 0.89 -19.32 36.70
CA GLU A 517 -0.20 -18.44 36.27
C GLU A 517 0.09 -17.74 34.93
N ASP A 518 1.36 -17.57 34.55
CA ASP A 518 1.77 -16.91 33.32
C ASP A 518 2.38 -17.89 32.29
N ALA A 519 2.19 -19.19 32.48
CA ALA A 519 2.42 -20.18 31.43
C ALA A 519 1.51 -19.91 30.22
N TYR A 520 2.05 -20.08 29.01
CA TYR A 520 1.38 -19.70 27.76
C TYR A 520 1.57 -20.74 26.65
N ALA A 521 0.69 -20.70 25.65
CA ALA A 521 0.84 -21.37 24.38
C ALA A 521 1.26 -20.36 23.31
N THR A 522 1.97 -20.83 22.28
CA THR A 522 1.97 -20.15 20.98
C THR A 522 1.35 -21.05 19.92
N ILE A 523 0.58 -20.46 19.00
CA ILE A 523 0.01 -21.12 17.82
C ILE A 523 0.45 -20.34 16.58
N THR A 524 1.35 -20.92 15.79
CA THR A 524 1.80 -20.37 14.50
C THR A 524 0.95 -20.97 13.37
N VAL A 525 0.42 -20.13 12.49
CA VAL A 525 -0.23 -20.54 11.22
C VAL A 525 0.19 -19.57 10.12
N GLY A 526 0.88 -20.06 9.10
CA GLY A 526 1.44 -19.18 8.08
C GLY A 526 2.37 -18.15 8.73
N ASP A 527 2.12 -16.87 8.47
CA ASP A 527 2.90 -15.73 8.98
C ASP A 527 2.31 -15.15 10.30
N ARG A 528 1.37 -15.87 10.92
CA ARG A 528 0.58 -15.39 12.07
C ARG A 528 0.86 -16.21 13.33
N ASP A 529 1.40 -15.55 14.35
CA ASP A 529 1.67 -16.11 15.67
C ASP A 529 0.66 -15.62 16.72
N GLU A 530 -0.07 -16.54 17.35
CA GLU A 530 -0.96 -16.25 18.48
C GLU A 530 -0.33 -16.69 19.81
N LYS A 531 -0.15 -15.78 20.75
CA LYS A 531 0.28 -16.06 22.14
C LYS A 531 -0.93 -16.04 23.09
N ILE A 532 -1.19 -17.15 23.78
CA ILE A 532 -2.39 -17.33 24.61
C ILE A 532 -2.00 -17.86 26.00
N LEU A 533 -2.37 -17.16 27.08
CA LEU A 533 -2.10 -17.65 28.44
C LEU A 533 -2.93 -18.92 28.73
N LEU A 534 -2.33 -19.94 29.34
CA LEU A 534 -3.00 -21.22 29.55
C LEU A 534 -4.19 -21.14 30.53
N LYS A 535 -4.19 -20.12 31.40
CA LYS A 535 -5.30 -19.79 32.31
C LYS A 535 -6.56 -19.29 31.57
N ASP A 536 -6.41 -18.70 30.39
CA ASP A 536 -7.51 -18.14 29.60
C ASP A 536 -8.12 -19.17 28.63
N LEU A 537 -7.45 -20.31 28.42
CA LEU A 537 -7.92 -21.39 27.56
C LEU A 537 -9.13 -22.14 28.16
N SER A 538 -10.06 -22.50 27.29
CA SER A 538 -11.20 -23.34 27.64
C SER A 538 -10.80 -24.79 27.88
N PHE A 539 -11.62 -25.51 28.65
CA PHE A 539 -11.41 -26.92 28.98
C PHE A 539 -12.54 -27.82 28.48
N THR A 540 -12.19 -29.05 28.11
CA THR A 540 -13.13 -30.13 27.78
C THR A 540 -12.69 -31.43 28.47
N GLU A 541 -13.47 -32.50 28.30
CA GLU A 541 -13.15 -33.84 28.78
C GLU A 541 -12.91 -34.78 27.59
N VAL A 542 -11.70 -35.33 27.48
CA VAL A 542 -11.32 -36.30 26.44
C VAL A 542 -10.97 -37.63 27.11
N SER A 543 -11.72 -38.68 26.78
CA SER A 543 -11.52 -40.03 27.34
C SER A 543 -11.49 -40.11 28.87
N GLY A 544 -12.29 -39.28 29.57
CA GLY A 544 -12.37 -39.29 31.03
C GLY A 544 -11.35 -38.41 31.76
N LYS A 545 -10.65 -37.52 31.04
CA LYS A 545 -9.61 -36.62 31.58
C LYS A 545 -9.81 -35.20 31.08
N LYS A 546 -9.52 -34.23 31.94
CA LYS A 546 -9.51 -32.79 31.62
C LYS A 546 -8.48 -32.53 30.52
N ALA A 547 -8.86 -31.74 29.52
CA ALA A 547 -7.97 -31.29 28.45
C ALA A 547 -8.17 -29.80 28.21
N LEU A 548 -7.07 -29.06 28.04
CA LEU A 548 -7.07 -27.72 27.45
C LEU A 548 -7.49 -27.81 25.99
N ILE A 549 -8.26 -26.84 25.52
CA ILE A 549 -8.61 -26.65 24.11
C ILE A 549 -7.75 -25.51 23.59
N LEU A 550 -6.85 -25.81 22.65
CA LEU A 550 -6.25 -24.79 21.80
C LEU A 550 -6.99 -24.84 20.47
N GLU A 551 -7.53 -23.72 20.01
CA GLU A 551 -8.27 -23.62 18.76
C GLU A 551 -7.72 -22.45 17.96
N THR A 552 -7.51 -22.67 16.66
CA THR A 552 -7.14 -21.61 15.72
C THR A 552 -7.99 -21.75 14.46
N ASP A 553 -8.40 -20.60 13.93
CA ASP A 553 -8.84 -20.48 12.55
C ASP A 553 -7.61 -20.47 11.61
N VAL A 554 -7.82 -20.77 10.33
CA VAL A 554 -6.80 -20.70 9.27
C VAL A 554 -7.43 -20.08 8.02
N LYS A 555 -6.63 -19.40 7.20
CA LYS A 555 -7.07 -18.90 5.89
C LYS A 555 -7.43 -20.08 4.98
N ALA A 556 -8.27 -19.85 3.98
CA ALA A 556 -8.64 -20.93 3.05
C ALA A 556 -7.42 -21.45 2.26
N CYS A 557 -6.42 -20.60 1.99
CA CYS A 557 -5.13 -21.01 1.44
C CYS A 557 -4.21 -21.76 2.45
N GLU A 558 -4.50 -21.79 3.73
CA GLU A 558 -3.61 -22.39 4.74
C GLU A 558 -4.03 -23.80 5.18
N THR A 559 -5.05 -24.41 4.57
CA THR A 559 -5.57 -25.71 5.04
C THR A 559 -4.57 -26.87 4.98
N ASN A 560 -3.59 -26.82 4.07
CA ASN A 560 -2.45 -27.75 4.01
C ASN A 560 -1.16 -27.11 4.54
N GLY A 561 -1.24 -25.90 5.11
CA GLY A 561 -0.15 -25.26 5.86
C GLY A 561 -0.03 -25.84 7.27
N ASP A 562 1.18 -25.78 7.80
CA ASP A 562 1.49 -26.22 9.16
C ASP A 562 0.87 -25.28 10.19
N ILE A 563 0.14 -25.87 11.14
CA ILE A 563 -0.23 -25.27 12.42
C ILE A 563 0.79 -25.77 13.43
N PHE A 564 1.58 -24.87 14.00
CA PHE A 564 2.63 -25.19 14.96
C PHE A 564 2.21 -24.74 16.36
N ILE A 565 2.13 -25.68 17.32
CA ILE A 565 1.79 -25.40 18.71
C ILE A 565 3.00 -25.58 19.62
N ARG A 566 3.30 -24.56 20.43
CA ARG A 566 4.24 -24.65 21.55
C ARG A 566 3.53 -24.34 22.86
N LEU A 567 4.10 -24.83 23.95
CA LEU A 567 3.66 -24.57 25.31
C LEU A 567 4.88 -24.13 26.12
N TYR A 568 4.74 -23.14 26.96
CA TYR A 568 5.83 -22.52 27.71
C TYR A 568 5.42 -22.32 29.17
N SER A 569 6.36 -22.51 30.10
CA SER A 569 6.25 -21.94 31.44
C SER A 569 6.52 -20.43 31.41
N SER A 570 6.16 -19.72 32.49
CA SER A 570 6.35 -18.26 32.62
C SER A 570 7.82 -17.81 32.52
N ASP A 571 8.76 -18.71 32.79
CA ASP A 571 10.20 -18.49 32.60
C ASP A 571 10.68 -18.65 31.14
N GLY A 572 9.76 -18.83 30.18
CA GLY A 572 10.04 -18.97 28.76
C GLY A 572 10.60 -20.33 28.34
N ARG A 573 10.67 -21.33 29.24
CA ARG A 573 11.10 -22.68 28.88
C ARG A 573 10.02 -23.40 28.09
N LEU A 574 10.40 -23.95 26.94
CA LEU A 574 9.55 -24.77 26.10
C LEU A 574 9.23 -26.11 26.80
N VAL A 575 7.93 -26.41 26.89
CA VAL A 575 7.38 -27.60 27.51
C VAL A 575 7.28 -28.72 26.48
N PRO A 576 7.96 -29.86 26.67
CA PRO A 576 7.93 -30.95 25.70
C PRO A 576 6.54 -31.57 25.55
N ILE A 577 6.13 -31.79 24.31
CA ILE A 577 4.78 -32.29 23.97
C ILE A 577 4.90 -33.73 23.46
N THR A 578 4.16 -34.65 24.09
CA THR A 578 3.97 -36.01 23.56
C THR A 578 2.80 -36.04 22.59
N ASP A 579 3.00 -36.55 21.37
CA ASP A 579 1.94 -36.64 20.36
C ASP A 579 0.92 -37.75 20.63
N GLU A 580 -0.13 -37.80 19.80
CA GLU A 580 -1.19 -38.83 19.88
C GLU A 580 -0.63 -40.27 19.81
N LYS A 581 0.48 -40.47 19.07
CA LYS A 581 1.17 -41.75 18.86
C LYS A 581 2.19 -42.10 19.97
N GLY A 582 2.40 -41.20 20.94
CA GLY A 582 3.36 -41.40 22.04
C GLY A 582 4.80 -40.96 21.73
N ARG A 583 5.03 -40.19 20.67
CA ARG A 583 6.34 -39.62 20.33
C ARG A 583 6.51 -38.30 21.11
N LYS A 584 7.56 -38.19 21.92
CA LYS A 584 7.93 -36.93 22.60
C LYS A 584 8.60 -36.00 21.58
N SER A 585 8.22 -34.73 21.59
CA SER A 585 8.82 -33.64 20.83
C SER A 585 9.25 -32.56 21.81
N GLU A 586 10.50 -32.12 21.72
CA GLU A 586 11.01 -31.03 22.55
C GLU A 586 10.71 -29.65 21.89
N ASP A 587 10.44 -29.61 20.58
CA ASP A 587 10.27 -28.37 19.81
C ASP A 587 8.82 -27.85 19.71
N GLY A 588 7.84 -28.67 20.10
CA GLY A 588 6.40 -28.40 19.98
C GLY A 588 5.63 -29.47 19.19
N TYR A 589 4.44 -29.14 18.70
CA TYR A 589 3.54 -30.06 17.98
C TYR A 589 2.99 -29.45 16.70
N THR A 590 3.29 -30.08 15.56
CA THR A 590 2.87 -29.65 14.22
C THR A 590 1.78 -30.53 13.65
N PHE A 591 0.79 -29.93 12.98
CA PHE A 591 -0.24 -30.63 12.21
C PHE A 591 -0.91 -29.69 11.20
N THR A 592 -1.68 -30.22 10.25
CA THR A 592 -2.48 -29.40 9.31
C THR A 592 -3.99 -29.58 9.51
N VAL A 593 -4.80 -28.65 8.98
CA VAL A 593 -6.26 -28.84 8.86
C VAL A 593 -6.57 -30.04 7.96
N SER A 594 -5.76 -30.25 6.92
CA SER A 594 -5.80 -31.38 5.99
C SER A 594 -5.63 -32.75 6.67
N ASP A 595 -4.65 -32.90 7.57
CA ASP A 595 -4.47 -34.10 8.40
C ASP A 595 -5.73 -34.38 9.21
N THR A 596 -6.26 -33.32 9.82
CA THR A 596 -7.42 -33.40 10.71
C THR A 596 -8.66 -33.81 9.92
N ALA A 597 -8.92 -33.19 8.76
CA ALA A 597 -9.98 -33.57 7.83
C ALA A 597 -9.85 -35.01 7.33
N SER A 598 -8.62 -35.44 7.03
CA SER A 598 -8.31 -36.81 6.58
C SER A 598 -8.68 -37.87 7.62
N VAL A 599 -8.56 -37.58 8.93
CA VAL A 599 -9.04 -38.47 10.00
C VAL A 599 -10.56 -38.64 9.93
N TYR A 600 -11.33 -37.57 9.68
CA TYR A 600 -12.78 -37.66 9.52
C TYR A 600 -13.18 -38.49 8.30
N MET A 601 -12.52 -38.24 7.16
CA MET A 601 -12.79 -38.94 5.89
C MET A 601 -12.56 -40.46 6.02
N ASN A 602 -11.43 -40.86 6.61
CA ASN A 602 -11.01 -42.27 6.68
C ASN A 602 -11.67 -43.07 7.83
N SER A 603 -12.02 -42.44 8.95
CA SER A 603 -12.60 -43.14 10.11
C SER A 603 -14.04 -43.61 9.87
N LYS A 604 -14.35 -44.88 10.14
CA LYS A 604 -15.73 -45.42 10.05
C LYS A 604 -16.69 -44.86 11.12
N ALA A 605 -16.19 -44.14 12.13
CA ALA A 605 -17.00 -43.63 13.23
C ALA A 605 -17.83 -42.38 12.88
N PHE A 606 -17.43 -41.59 11.87
CA PHE A 606 -18.04 -40.29 11.59
C PHE A 606 -19.20 -40.34 10.58
N PRO A 607 -20.26 -39.53 10.75
CA PRO A 607 -21.40 -39.48 9.82
C PRO A 607 -21.03 -39.06 8.40
N LYS A 608 -21.71 -39.63 7.40
CA LYS A 608 -21.49 -39.32 5.97
C LYS A 608 -21.61 -37.83 5.61
N LYS A 609 -22.48 -37.07 6.30
CA LYS A 609 -22.61 -35.61 6.14
C LYS A 609 -21.32 -34.88 6.58
N LEU A 610 -20.77 -35.24 7.74
CA LEU A 610 -19.51 -34.68 8.27
C LEU A 610 -18.31 -35.00 7.37
N LYS A 611 -18.21 -36.24 6.90
CA LYS A 611 -17.14 -36.65 5.96
C LYS A 611 -17.11 -35.81 4.69
N LYS A 612 -18.28 -35.53 4.11
CA LYS A 612 -18.42 -34.67 2.94
C LYS A 612 -18.06 -33.22 3.21
N LEU A 613 -18.34 -32.71 4.42
CA LEU A 613 -17.91 -31.37 4.81
C LEU A 613 -16.39 -31.30 4.97
N ALA A 614 -15.77 -32.28 5.65
CA ALA A 614 -14.30 -32.36 5.77
C ALA A 614 -13.60 -32.48 4.40
N GLU A 615 -14.11 -33.34 3.51
CA GLU A 615 -13.65 -33.46 2.13
C GLU A 615 -13.81 -32.15 1.33
N ALA A 616 -14.90 -31.42 1.55
CA ALA A 616 -15.12 -30.14 0.88
C ALA A 616 -14.28 -28.99 1.46
N ILE A 617 -13.96 -28.99 2.76
CA ILE A 617 -13.01 -28.06 3.37
C ILE A 617 -11.62 -28.26 2.75
N LEU A 618 -11.15 -29.51 2.71
CA LEU A 618 -9.85 -29.88 2.12
C LEU A 618 -9.76 -29.45 0.65
N ASN A 619 -10.74 -29.82 -0.17
CA ASN A 619 -10.72 -29.47 -1.59
C ASN A 619 -10.85 -27.96 -1.82
N TYR A 620 -11.70 -27.26 -1.06
CA TYR A 620 -11.82 -25.80 -1.16
C TYR A 620 -10.49 -25.10 -0.85
N GLY A 621 -9.75 -25.59 0.16
CA GLY A 621 -8.43 -25.07 0.45
C GLY A 621 -7.40 -25.38 -0.64
N ILE A 622 -7.36 -26.60 -1.17
CA ILE A 622 -6.47 -26.95 -2.31
C ILE A 622 -6.74 -26.05 -3.53
N TYR A 623 -8.01 -25.81 -3.89
CA TYR A 623 -8.33 -24.91 -5.00
C TYR A 623 -8.00 -23.44 -4.70
N THR A 624 -8.08 -23.01 -3.44
CA THR A 624 -7.67 -21.66 -3.02
C THR A 624 -6.16 -21.50 -3.06
N GLN A 625 -5.40 -22.49 -2.56
CA GLN A 625 -3.94 -22.56 -2.62
C GLN A 625 -3.41 -22.47 -4.04
N LYS A 626 -4.02 -23.22 -4.97
CA LYS A 626 -3.65 -23.18 -6.39
C LYS A 626 -3.94 -21.84 -7.06
N LEU A 627 -4.98 -21.12 -6.63
CA LEU A 627 -5.26 -19.78 -7.16
C LEU A 627 -4.31 -18.72 -6.60
N GLN A 628 -3.85 -18.87 -5.36
CA GLN A 628 -2.93 -17.94 -4.69
C GLN A 628 -1.44 -18.33 -4.81
N ASN A 629 -1.12 -19.41 -5.53
CA ASN A 629 0.21 -20.01 -5.60
C ASN A 629 0.86 -20.37 -4.23
N TYR A 630 0.06 -20.54 -3.17
CA TYR A 630 0.56 -20.81 -1.82
C TYR A 630 0.76 -22.31 -1.58
N LYS A 631 2.03 -22.75 -1.49
CA LYS A 631 2.43 -24.16 -1.27
C LYS A 631 1.62 -25.13 -2.16
N ALA A 632 1.46 -24.74 -3.44
CA ALA A 632 0.51 -25.37 -4.36
C ALA A 632 1.05 -26.64 -5.03
N ASP A 633 2.36 -26.84 -5.00
CA ASP A 633 3.05 -28.01 -5.52
C ASP A 633 2.59 -29.30 -4.83
N GLU A 634 2.55 -30.39 -5.59
CA GLU A 634 2.13 -31.74 -5.18
C GLU A 634 0.66 -31.90 -4.70
N LEU A 635 -0.05 -30.83 -4.36
CA LEU A 635 -1.45 -30.90 -3.91
C LEU A 635 -2.41 -31.35 -5.01
N THR A 636 -3.17 -32.43 -4.75
CA THR A 636 -4.16 -32.97 -5.69
C THR A 636 -5.55 -33.02 -5.05
N ALA A 637 -6.50 -32.30 -5.65
CA ALA A 637 -7.91 -32.33 -5.23
C ALA A 637 -8.55 -33.71 -5.52
N THR A 638 -9.44 -34.16 -4.63
CA THR A 638 -10.16 -35.44 -4.75
C THR A 638 -11.51 -35.34 -5.45
N ASP A 639 -12.07 -34.13 -5.59
CA ASP A 639 -13.33 -33.86 -6.28
C ASP A 639 -13.07 -33.39 -7.73
N ASP A 640 -13.66 -34.07 -8.71
CA ASP A 640 -13.48 -33.72 -10.14
C ASP A 640 -14.32 -32.51 -10.60
N LEU A 641 -15.22 -32.01 -9.74
CA LEU A 641 -16.15 -30.88 -9.96
C LEU A 641 -17.07 -31.01 -11.18
N SER A 642 -17.01 -32.10 -11.94
CA SER A 642 -17.64 -32.28 -13.26
C SER A 642 -19.17 -32.24 -13.23
N ASN A 643 -19.74 -32.59 -12.08
CA ASN A 643 -21.18 -32.57 -11.83
C ASN A 643 -21.74 -31.17 -11.55
N ILE A 644 -20.91 -30.15 -11.34
CA ILE A 644 -21.33 -28.78 -11.01
C ILE A 644 -21.53 -28.00 -12.32
N LYS A 645 -22.79 -27.71 -12.62
CA LYS A 645 -23.20 -27.06 -13.87
C LYS A 645 -23.61 -25.61 -13.60
N LYS A 646 -23.57 -24.78 -14.64
CA LYS A 646 -24.09 -23.40 -14.65
C LYS A 646 -25.50 -23.30 -14.04
N SER A 647 -26.38 -24.27 -14.30
CA SER A 647 -27.73 -24.35 -13.75
C SER A 647 -27.81 -24.57 -12.23
N SER A 648 -26.77 -25.10 -11.58
CA SER A 648 -26.70 -25.27 -10.12
C SER A 648 -26.69 -23.94 -9.38
N LEU A 649 -26.12 -22.90 -10.00
CA LEU A 649 -25.99 -21.54 -9.45
C LEU A 649 -27.07 -20.58 -9.99
N LYS A 650 -28.18 -21.10 -10.51
CA LYS A 650 -29.20 -20.28 -11.18
C LYS A 650 -29.93 -19.28 -10.25
N ASN A 651 -29.99 -19.57 -8.95
CA ASN A 651 -30.80 -18.81 -7.97
C ASN A 651 -30.02 -17.69 -7.25
N TYR A 652 -28.69 -17.63 -7.37
CA TYR A 652 -27.83 -16.73 -6.59
C TYR A 652 -27.54 -15.39 -7.31
N GLU A 653 -28.53 -14.85 -8.02
CA GLU A 653 -28.35 -13.60 -8.77
C GLU A 653 -28.30 -12.38 -7.85
N VAL A 654 -27.39 -11.44 -8.16
CA VAL A 654 -27.29 -10.17 -7.43
C VAL A 654 -28.56 -9.35 -7.67
N LYS A 655 -29.34 -9.13 -6.62
CA LYS A 655 -30.55 -8.32 -6.67
C LYS A 655 -30.20 -6.89 -6.30
N LYS A 656 -30.70 -5.92 -7.07
CA LYS A 656 -30.47 -4.48 -6.85
C LYS A 656 -31.82 -3.78 -6.78
N ASN A 657 -31.99 -2.85 -5.85
CA ASN A 657 -33.22 -2.07 -5.71
C ASN A 657 -32.88 -0.63 -5.28
N GLY A 658 -33.75 0.32 -5.62
CA GLY A 658 -33.56 1.73 -5.28
C GLY A 658 -32.44 2.43 -6.07
N LYS A 659 -32.19 3.70 -5.75
CA LYS A 659 -31.19 4.56 -6.38
C LYS A 659 -30.88 5.76 -5.49
N VAL A 660 -29.60 6.03 -5.29
CA VAL A 660 -29.07 7.25 -4.65
C VAL A 660 -28.47 8.15 -5.74
N SER A 661 -28.56 9.48 -5.57
CA SER A 661 -28.00 10.41 -6.56
C SER A 661 -26.48 10.43 -6.48
N GLY A 662 -25.81 10.41 -7.64
CA GLY A 662 -24.35 10.36 -7.69
C GLY A 662 -23.73 9.07 -7.18
N VAL A 663 -24.49 8.00 -6.92
CA VAL A 663 -23.97 6.69 -6.49
C VAL A 663 -24.41 5.61 -7.48
N SER A 664 -23.50 4.70 -7.83
CA SER A 664 -23.77 3.57 -8.72
C SER A 664 -23.03 2.31 -8.25
N TYR A 665 -23.72 1.17 -8.26
CA TYR A 665 -23.09 -0.13 -8.00
C TYR A 665 -22.08 -0.48 -9.11
N ALA A 666 -20.82 -0.70 -8.73
CA ALA A 666 -19.72 -0.93 -9.64
C ALA A 666 -19.38 -2.43 -9.81
N GLY A 667 -19.60 -3.24 -8.78
CA GLY A 667 -19.26 -4.67 -8.82
C GLY A 667 -19.13 -5.30 -7.44
N PHE A 668 -18.57 -6.50 -7.41
CA PHE A 668 -18.24 -7.24 -6.20
C PHE A 668 -17.21 -8.32 -6.52
N ASN A 669 -16.42 -8.73 -5.52
CA ASN A 669 -15.47 -9.84 -5.64
C ASN A 669 -15.54 -10.75 -4.40
N LEU A 670 -14.99 -11.96 -4.51
CA LEU A 670 -14.76 -12.87 -3.38
C LEU A 670 -13.40 -12.56 -2.77
N GLU A 671 -13.38 -12.30 -1.46
CA GLU A 671 -12.14 -12.08 -0.72
C GLU A 671 -11.60 -13.41 -0.19
N LEU A 672 -10.29 -13.59 -0.33
CA LEU A 672 -9.56 -14.82 0.00
C LEU A 672 -8.18 -14.58 0.65
N LYS A 673 -7.69 -13.32 0.71
CA LYS A 673 -6.40 -12.97 1.35
C LYS A 673 -6.42 -13.19 2.87
N GLU A 674 -7.60 -13.05 3.49
CA GLU A 674 -7.84 -13.28 4.91
C GLU A 674 -8.86 -14.43 5.08
N ASP A 675 -10.06 -14.13 5.58
CA ASP A 675 -11.18 -15.06 5.59
C ASP A 675 -11.84 -15.14 4.21
N THR A 676 -12.64 -16.20 3.99
CA THR A 676 -13.64 -16.17 2.91
C THR A 676 -14.62 -15.02 3.14
N GLY A 677 -14.59 -14.02 2.26
CA GLY A 677 -15.35 -12.79 2.39
C GLY A 677 -15.91 -12.29 1.05
N LEU A 678 -16.51 -11.11 1.07
CA LEU A 678 -16.96 -10.39 -0.12
C LEU A 678 -16.56 -8.92 -0.03
N ALA A 679 -16.01 -8.36 -1.10
CA ALA A 679 -15.92 -6.92 -1.29
C ALA A 679 -17.02 -6.46 -2.24
N VAL A 680 -17.73 -5.39 -1.90
CA VAL A 680 -18.85 -4.84 -2.68
C VAL A 680 -18.57 -3.39 -3.02
N TYR A 681 -18.56 -3.06 -4.31
CA TYR A 681 -18.01 -1.80 -4.82
C TYR A 681 -19.11 -0.86 -5.33
N PHE A 682 -18.98 0.43 -5.00
CA PHE A 682 -19.84 1.50 -5.49
C PHE A 682 -18.98 2.67 -5.99
N LYS A 683 -19.27 3.18 -7.19
CA LYS A 683 -18.69 4.45 -7.67
C LYS A 683 -19.59 5.60 -7.22
N THR A 684 -19.00 6.66 -6.67
CA THR A 684 -19.72 7.85 -6.23
C THR A 684 -19.09 9.15 -6.73
N THR A 685 -19.92 10.13 -7.09
CA THR A 685 -19.53 11.55 -7.25
C THR A 685 -20.02 12.40 -6.06
N ALA A 686 -20.81 11.82 -5.15
CA ALA A 686 -21.15 12.42 -3.88
C ALA A 686 -20.03 12.19 -2.86
N ASP A 687 -19.88 13.15 -1.93
CA ASP A 687 -19.03 13.06 -0.74
C ASP A 687 -19.39 11.82 0.10
N PRO A 688 -18.49 10.81 0.21
CA PRO A 688 -18.79 9.56 0.92
C PRO A 688 -19.11 9.76 2.40
N SER A 689 -18.61 10.83 3.05
CA SER A 689 -18.91 11.11 4.46
C SER A 689 -20.38 11.41 4.72
N LYS A 690 -21.13 11.80 3.68
CA LYS A 690 -22.57 12.06 3.71
C LYS A 690 -23.42 10.82 3.41
N LEU A 691 -22.80 9.68 3.09
CA LEU A 691 -23.50 8.43 2.79
C LEU A 691 -23.53 7.52 4.03
N ALA A 692 -24.72 7.08 4.43
CA ALA A 692 -24.88 6.03 5.43
C ALA A 692 -24.83 4.67 4.73
N ILE A 693 -23.85 3.85 5.10
CA ILE A 693 -23.65 2.51 4.52
C ILE A 693 -23.86 1.45 5.60
N THR A 694 -24.69 0.44 5.28
CA THR A 694 -24.99 -0.66 6.18
C THR A 694 -24.87 -2.02 5.50
N VAL A 695 -24.50 -3.03 6.28
CA VAL A 695 -24.56 -4.45 5.91
C VAL A 695 -25.53 -5.14 6.87
N ASP A 696 -26.59 -5.73 6.33
CA ASP A 696 -27.70 -6.35 7.05
C ASP A 696 -28.32 -5.41 8.12
N GLY A 697 -28.40 -4.11 7.82
CA GLY A 697 -28.91 -3.07 8.71
C GLY A 697 -27.95 -2.60 9.82
N LYS A 698 -26.71 -3.11 9.86
CA LYS A 698 -25.65 -2.58 10.75
C LYS A 698 -24.79 -1.61 9.98
N LYS A 699 -24.54 -0.41 10.53
CA LYS A 699 -23.55 0.53 9.95
C LYS A 699 -22.18 -0.14 9.91
N VAL A 700 -21.46 0.08 8.82
CA VAL A 700 -20.07 -0.37 8.63
C VAL A 700 -19.21 0.82 8.20
N ASP A 701 -17.93 0.77 8.55
CA ASP A 701 -16.92 1.62 7.94
C ASP A 701 -16.56 1.09 6.55
N VAL A 702 -16.07 1.98 5.69
CA VAL A 702 -15.81 1.69 4.27
C VAL A 702 -14.49 2.30 3.85
N GLU A 703 -13.81 1.64 2.93
CA GLU A 703 -12.61 2.17 2.30
C GLU A 703 -13.02 3.03 1.10
N THR A 704 -12.33 4.15 0.88
CA THR A 704 -12.59 5.03 -0.26
C THR A 704 -11.31 5.36 -1.02
N GLU A 705 -11.34 5.14 -2.34
CA GLU A 705 -10.24 5.42 -3.25
C GLU A 705 -10.64 6.53 -4.22
N ASP A 706 -9.72 7.43 -4.55
CA ASP A 706 -9.96 8.47 -5.57
C ASP A 706 -9.82 7.89 -6.99
N LEU A 707 -10.79 8.21 -7.84
CA LEU A 707 -10.83 7.86 -9.26
C LEU A 707 -10.75 9.14 -10.10
N GLU A 708 -10.37 9.00 -11.38
CA GLU A 708 -10.38 10.09 -12.38
C GLU A 708 -11.71 10.86 -12.43
N CYS A 709 -12.83 10.17 -12.15
CA CYS A 709 -14.17 10.75 -12.04
C CYS A 709 -14.89 10.26 -10.77
N GLY A 710 -14.56 10.85 -9.61
CA GLY A 710 -15.22 10.60 -8.33
C GLY A 710 -14.42 9.70 -7.39
N LYS A 711 -15.11 8.92 -6.55
CA LYS A 711 -14.50 7.97 -5.61
C LYS A 711 -15.07 6.57 -5.79
N LEU A 712 -14.25 5.54 -5.57
CA LEU A 712 -14.70 4.17 -5.34
C LEU A 712 -14.93 3.99 -3.84
N ILE A 713 -16.05 3.39 -3.46
CA ILE A 713 -16.33 2.92 -2.11
C ILE A 713 -16.26 1.39 -2.12
N SER A 714 -15.44 0.82 -1.24
CA SER A 714 -15.32 -0.62 -1.02
C SER A 714 -15.95 -0.99 0.33
N VAL A 715 -16.92 -1.91 0.29
CA VAL A 715 -17.63 -2.43 1.46
C VAL A 715 -17.23 -3.89 1.68
N LYS A 716 -16.39 -4.14 2.68
CA LYS A 716 -15.88 -5.49 3.00
C LYS A 716 -16.85 -6.24 3.93
N ILE A 717 -17.08 -7.52 3.61
CA ILE A 717 -17.92 -8.45 4.35
C ILE A 717 -17.08 -9.69 4.69
N ASN A 718 -16.32 -9.58 5.77
CA ASN A 718 -15.34 -10.60 6.19
C ASN A 718 -16.00 -11.74 6.99
N GLY A 719 -15.25 -12.82 7.22
CA GLY A 719 -15.64 -13.91 8.12
C GLY A 719 -16.92 -14.65 7.73
N ILE A 720 -17.17 -14.89 6.44
CA ILE A 720 -18.36 -15.62 5.98
C ILE A 720 -18.17 -17.12 6.26
N SER A 721 -18.67 -17.55 7.42
CA SER A 721 -18.67 -18.95 7.85
C SER A 721 -19.28 -19.89 6.81
N ALA A 722 -18.85 -21.16 6.83
CA ALA A 722 -19.33 -22.20 5.91
C ALA A 722 -20.87 -22.28 5.79
N GLN A 723 -21.56 -22.07 6.92
CA GLN A 723 -23.03 -22.04 7.07
C GLN A 723 -23.72 -20.88 6.34
N LYS A 724 -22.98 -19.83 5.97
CA LYS A 724 -23.50 -18.56 5.46
C LYS A 724 -23.07 -18.25 4.03
N LEU A 725 -22.28 -19.11 3.38
CA LEU A 725 -21.84 -18.94 1.99
C LEU A 725 -23.02 -18.81 1.00
N SER A 726 -24.10 -19.55 1.25
CA SER A 726 -25.36 -19.49 0.49
C SER A 726 -26.28 -18.34 0.91
N SER A 727 -26.07 -17.72 2.07
CA SER A 727 -26.95 -16.70 2.65
C SER A 727 -26.76 -15.33 2.01
N GLU A 728 -27.86 -14.69 1.61
CA GLU A 728 -27.83 -13.32 1.08
C GLU A 728 -27.45 -12.32 2.19
N ARG A 729 -26.52 -11.43 1.86
CA ARG A 729 -26.13 -10.24 2.61
C ARG A 729 -26.71 -9.03 1.90
N GLU A 730 -27.29 -8.08 2.64
CA GLU A 730 -27.87 -6.86 2.09
C GLU A 730 -26.96 -5.65 2.39
N VAL A 731 -26.36 -5.07 1.36
CA VAL A 731 -25.61 -3.82 1.45
C VAL A 731 -26.51 -2.67 1.03
N ILE A 732 -26.72 -1.70 1.92
CA ILE A 732 -27.52 -0.51 1.66
C ILE A 732 -26.62 0.72 1.69
N VAL A 733 -26.71 1.56 0.67
CA VAL A 733 -26.15 2.92 0.64
C VAL A 733 -27.32 3.91 0.66
N SER A 734 -27.28 4.89 1.56
CA SER A 734 -28.34 5.88 1.77
C SER A 734 -27.76 7.30 1.84
N ASP A 735 -28.45 8.27 1.23
CA ASP A 735 -28.15 9.71 1.36
C ASP A 735 -29.02 10.41 2.43
N GLY A 736 -29.80 9.64 3.20
CA GLY A 736 -30.75 10.12 4.20
C GLY A 736 -32.17 10.35 3.66
N GLU A 737 -32.36 10.49 2.35
CA GLU A 737 -33.68 10.60 1.71
C GLU A 737 -34.01 9.41 0.81
N ARG A 738 -32.98 8.81 0.20
CA ARG A 738 -33.07 7.73 -0.79
C ARG A 738 -32.08 6.63 -0.43
N GLU A 739 -32.42 5.41 -0.84
CA GLU A 739 -31.60 4.23 -0.59
C GLU A 739 -31.36 3.44 -1.89
N MET A 740 -30.20 2.80 -1.96
CA MET A 740 -29.84 1.76 -2.92
C MET A 740 -29.46 0.51 -2.14
N SER A 741 -30.17 -0.60 -2.37
CA SER A 741 -29.91 -1.91 -1.76
C SER A 741 -29.35 -2.87 -2.80
N VAL A 742 -28.33 -3.64 -2.40
CA VAL A 742 -27.72 -4.72 -3.17
C VAL A 742 -27.69 -5.98 -2.31
N LYS A 743 -28.36 -7.04 -2.77
CA LYS A 743 -28.35 -8.36 -2.13
C LYS A 743 -27.53 -9.36 -2.93
N LEU A 744 -26.56 -9.99 -2.28
CA LEU A 744 -25.65 -10.98 -2.86
C LEU A 744 -25.16 -11.99 -1.81
N SER A 745 -24.58 -13.10 -2.22
CA SER A 745 -23.89 -14.06 -1.33
C SER A 745 -22.55 -14.49 -1.92
N ALA A 746 -21.77 -15.31 -1.20
CA ALA A 746 -20.53 -15.89 -1.74
C ALA A 746 -20.83 -16.72 -3.01
N LEU A 747 -21.99 -17.38 -3.05
CA LEU A 747 -22.46 -18.09 -4.24
C LEU A 747 -22.94 -17.16 -5.38
N SER A 748 -23.20 -15.87 -5.12
CA SER A 748 -23.37 -14.89 -6.21
C SER A 748 -22.08 -14.68 -6.98
N TRP A 749 -20.91 -14.75 -6.34
CA TRP A 749 -19.62 -14.69 -7.04
C TRP A 749 -19.41 -15.95 -7.88
N SER A 750 -19.63 -17.14 -7.30
CA SER A 750 -19.61 -18.40 -8.06
C SER A 750 -20.55 -18.35 -9.28
N ARG A 751 -21.74 -17.76 -9.11
CA ARG A 751 -22.66 -17.52 -10.23
C ARG A 751 -22.05 -16.59 -11.27
N ALA A 752 -21.51 -15.43 -10.87
CA ALA A 752 -20.92 -14.46 -11.80
C ALA A 752 -19.80 -15.10 -12.65
N VAL A 753 -18.92 -15.88 -12.02
CA VAL A 753 -17.86 -16.63 -12.70
C VAL A 753 -18.43 -17.64 -13.70
N LEU A 754 -19.33 -18.54 -13.29
CA LEU A 754 -19.91 -19.55 -14.20
C LEU A 754 -20.86 -18.95 -15.26
N TYR A 755 -21.35 -17.73 -15.07
CA TYR A 755 -22.21 -17.05 -16.03
C TYR A 755 -21.48 -16.18 -17.03
N GLY A 756 -20.34 -15.60 -16.65
CA GLY A 756 -19.51 -14.73 -17.48
C GLY A 756 -18.70 -15.46 -18.55
N LYS A 757 -17.72 -14.73 -19.08
CA LYS A 757 -16.75 -15.18 -20.10
C LYS A 757 -15.34 -14.77 -19.63
N ASN A 758 -14.31 -15.40 -20.19
CA ASN A 758 -12.90 -15.02 -20.01
C ASN A 758 -12.33 -15.19 -18.58
N TYR A 759 -12.92 -16.04 -17.74
CA TYR A 759 -12.29 -16.49 -16.49
C TYR A 759 -11.36 -17.68 -16.77
N SER A 760 -10.24 -17.75 -16.03
CA SER A 760 -9.32 -18.90 -16.09
C SER A 760 -9.98 -20.19 -15.58
N LYS A 761 -9.37 -21.33 -15.89
CA LYS A 761 -9.87 -22.64 -15.43
C LYS A 761 -9.87 -22.73 -13.90
N GLU A 762 -8.86 -22.14 -13.27
CA GLU A 762 -8.58 -22.14 -11.83
C GLU A 762 -9.68 -21.35 -11.10
N ILE A 763 -10.02 -20.15 -11.59
CA ILE A 763 -11.12 -19.33 -11.06
C ILE A 763 -12.46 -20.05 -11.23
N VAL A 764 -12.71 -20.68 -12.40
CA VAL A 764 -13.94 -21.45 -12.67
C VAL A 764 -14.05 -22.68 -11.77
N ASP A 765 -12.96 -23.38 -11.52
CA ASP A 765 -12.94 -24.57 -10.66
C ASP A 765 -13.04 -24.18 -9.16
N LEU A 766 -12.43 -23.07 -8.72
CA LEU A 766 -12.68 -22.52 -7.37
C LEU A 766 -14.14 -22.09 -7.19
N ALA A 767 -14.75 -21.42 -8.18
CA ALA A 767 -16.16 -21.03 -8.14
C ALA A 767 -17.11 -22.24 -8.02
N LYS A 768 -16.80 -23.35 -8.70
CA LYS A 768 -17.49 -24.63 -8.53
C LYS A 768 -17.23 -25.21 -7.12
N MET A 769 -15.99 -25.17 -6.65
CA MET A 769 -15.63 -25.73 -5.35
C MET A 769 -16.29 -24.99 -4.18
N LEU A 770 -16.38 -23.66 -4.22
CA LEU A 770 -17.12 -22.85 -3.25
C LEU A 770 -18.60 -23.26 -3.18
N TYR A 771 -19.23 -23.55 -4.32
CA TYR A 771 -20.58 -24.10 -4.38
C TYR A 771 -20.68 -25.52 -3.77
N ARG A 772 -19.68 -26.39 -4.01
CA ARG A 772 -19.61 -27.71 -3.34
C ARG A 772 -19.49 -27.56 -1.83
N TYR A 773 -18.62 -26.67 -1.37
CA TYR A 773 -18.35 -26.43 0.04
C TYR A 773 -19.59 -25.90 0.77
N SER A 774 -20.24 -24.87 0.23
CA SER A 774 -21.55 -24.40 0.74
C SER A 774 -22.57 -25.54 0.77
N SER A 775 -22.70 -26.32 -0.31
CA SER A 775 -23.66 -27.44 -0.37
C SER A 775 -23.38 -28.53 0.67
N ALA A 776 -22.11 -28.77 1.01
CA ALA A 776 -21.70 -29.74 2.04
C ALA A 776 -21.93 -29.19 3.45
N ALA A 777 -21.69 -27.88 3.65
CA ALA A 777 -21.98 -27.18 4.90
C ALA A 777 -23.49 -27.14 5.18
N ASP A 778 -24.30 -26.63 4.24
CA ASP A 778 -25.76 -26.62 4.31
C ASP A 778 -26.28 -28.02 4.70
N ALA A 779 -25.83 -29.05 3.98
CA ALA A 779 -26.20 -30.43 4.26
C ALA A 779 -25.75 -30.92 5.66
N TYR A 780 -24.65 -30.44 6.24
CA TYR A 780 -24.21 -30.86 7.57
C TYR A 780 -24.96 -30.13 8.70
N PHE A 781 -25.17 -28.82 8.59
CA PHE A 781 -25.75 -27.99 9.65
C PHE A 781 -27.29 -27.99 9.73
N GLU A 782 -27.98 -28.59 8.77
CA GLU A 782 -29.44 -28.78 8.80
C GLU A 782 -29.98 -29.42 10.10
N LYS A 783 -30.69 -28.65 10.93
CA LYS A 783 -31.78 -29.18 11.78
C LYS A 783 -32.90 -28.19 12.12
N LYS A 784 -34.07 -28.47 11.52
CA LYS A 784 -35.45 -28.06 11.92
C LYS A 784 -35.82 -26.58 11.94
N SER A 785 -36.49 -26.15 10.87
CA SER A 785 -37.48 -25.06 10.85
C SER A 785 -38.79 -25.37 11.60
N SER A 786 -38.74 -26.15 12.70
CA SER A 786 -39.93 -26.56 13.46
C SER A 786 -39.66 -26.86 14.95
N CYS A 787 -39.48 -25.81 15.75
CA CYS A 787 -40.03 -25.77 17.10
C CYS A 787 -40.24 -24.33 17.57
N ASN A 788 -41.51 -23.92 17.59
CA ASN A 788 -41.95 -22.74 18.31
C ASN A 788 -42.28 -23.16 19.76
N LYS A 789 -42.03 -22.29 20.75
CA LYS A 789 -42.44 -22.43 22.17
C LYS A 789 -41.87 -23.62 22.96
N THR A 790 -40.66 -23.46 23.51
CA THR A 790 -40.34 -23.66 24.95
C THR A 790 -38.91 -23.19 25.19
N GLY A 791 -38.67 -22.43 26.27
CA GLY A 791 -37.37 -21.80 26.55
C GLY A 791 -36.30 -22.78 27.01
N ARG A 792 -35.66 -23.50 26.08
CA ARG A 792 -34.39 -24.19 26.29
C ARG A 792 -33.47 -24.00 25.09
N ILE A 793 -32.24 -23.57 25.39
CA ILE A 793 -31.13 -23.47 24.44
C ILE A 793 -30.68 -24.91 24.08
N PRO A 794 -30.57 -25.28 22.80
CA PRO A 794 -29.88 -26.50 22.36
C PRO A 794 -28.40 -26.15 22.12
N MET A 795 -27.47 -26.37 23.05
CA MET A 795 -26.95 -27.66 23.53
C MET A 795 -25.96 -28.28 22.53
N GLU A 796 -24.69 -27.91 22.67
CA GLU A 796 -23.55 -28.69 22.23
C GLU A 796 -23.65 -30.11 22.79
N CYS A 797 -23.58 -31.15 21.94
CA CYS A 797 -23.34 -32.52 22.38
C CYS A 797 -23.02 -33.47 21.21
N ASP A 798 -22.33 -34.56 21.53
CA ASP A 798 -22.06 -35.74 20.70
C ASP A 798 -21.03 -35.64 19.57
N LEU A 799 -19.94 -34.89 19.81
CA LEU A 799 -18.58 -35.39 19.50
C LEU A 799 -17.91 -36.06 20.71
N GLN A 800 -18.25 -35.66 21.95
CA GLN A 800 -17.67 -36.16 23.21
C GLN A 800 -17.97 -37.64 23.56
N LYS A 801 -18.72 -38.40 22.74
CA LYS A 801 -19.05 -39.82 23.01
C LYS A 801 -18.35 -40.84 22.12
N ILE A 802 -17.55 -40.41 21.13
CA ILE A 802 -16.79 -41.35 20.30
C ILE A 802 -15.45 -41.64 20.99
N ARG A 803 -15.32 -42.82 21.62
CA ARG A 803 -14.01 -43.33 22.06
C ARG A 803 -13.07 -43.38 20.83
N PRO A 804 -11.86 -42.80 20.89
CA PRO A 804 -10.85 -43.05 19.88
C PRO A 804 -10.57 -44.56 19.81
N PRO A 805 -10.62 -45.22 18.64
CA PRO A 805 -10.16 -46.59 18.52
C PRO A 805 -8.65 -46.61 18.71
N ALA A 806 -8.17 -47.35 19.72
CA ALA A 806 -6.75 -47.69 19.81
C ALA A 806 -6.37 -48.47 18.54
N MET A 807 -5.49 -47.90 17.70
CA MET A 807 -5.06 -48.55 16.47
C MET A 807 -3.56 -48.86 16.54
N GLN A 808 -3.26 -50.15 16.37
CA GLN A 808 -1.94 -50.73 16.59
C GLN A 808 -0.96 -50.40 15.46
N VAL A 809 0.33 -50.46 15.80
CA VAL A 809 1.44 -50.34 14.87
C VAL A 809 1.53 -51.55 13.94
N ALA A 810 1.66 -51.30 12.65
CA ALA A 810 2.29 -52.17 11.65
C ALA A 810 2.98 -51.24 10.62
N GLY A 811 4.19 -51.57 10.15
CA GLY A 811 5.03 -50.63 9.38
C GLY A 811 5.71 -51.23 8.15
N LEU A 812 6.66 -50.46 7.60
CA LEU A 812 7.65 -50.84 6.56
C LEU A 812 7.04 -51.17 5.16
N LEU A 813 7.39 -50.47 4.07
CA LEU A 813 8.71 -50.51 3.43
C LEU A 813 8.95 -49.46 2.32
N LEU A 814 10.22 -49.40 1.90
CA LEU A 814 10.86 -48.64 0.80
C LEU A 814 10.94 -49.50 -0.49
N LEU A 815 11.29 -49.06 -1.72
CA LEU A 815 11.73 -47.77 -2.30
C LEU A 815 11.48 -47.77 -3.85
N GLU A 816 11.79 -46.66 -4.52
CA GLU A 816 12.28 -46.53 -5.92
C GLU A 816 11.48 -47.01 -7.16
N ARG A 817 11.16 -46.02 -8.02
CA ARG A 817 11.27 -45.99 -9.51
C ARG A 817 10.71 -44.65 -10.02
N ASP A 818 11.43 -43.53 -9.92
CA ASP A 818 12.59 -43.12 -10.74
C ASP A 818 12.33 -43.00 -12.27
N GLN A 819 12.69 -41.82 -12.79
CA GLN A 819 13.09 -41.48 -14.16
C GLN A 819 12.16 -41.53 -15.40
N LYS A 820 10.90 -41.99 -15.37
CA LYS A 820 10.07 -42.05 -16.62
C LYS A 820 8.64 -41.50 -16.54
N MET A 821 8.49 -40.17 -16.47
CA MET A 821 7.39 -39.46 -17.18
C MET A 821 7.62 -37.97 -17.49
N LYS A 822 8.76 -37.34 -17.13
CA LYS A 822 9.12 -35.95 -17.54
C LYS A 822 9.57 -35.82 -19.01
N LYS A 823 8.91 -36.51 -19.98
CA LYS A 823 9.32 -36.45 -21.41
C LYS A 823 8.27 -36.83 -22.47
N SER A 824 6.97 -36.87 -22.17
CA SER A 824 5.94 -37.16 -23.19
C SER A 824 4.54 -36.60 -22.91
N LEU A 825 4.47 -35.47 -22.20
CA LEU A 825 3.39 -34.49 -22.18
C LEU A 825 4.03 -33.10 -22.14
#